data_AF-A0A6M1ZWB0-F1
#
_entry.id   AF-A0A6M1ZWB0-F1
#
_cell.length_a   1.000
_cell.length_b   1.000
_cell.length_c   1.000
_cell.angle_alpha   90.00
_cell.angle_beta   90.00
_cell.angle_gamma   90.00
#
_symmetry.space_group_name_H-M   'P 1'
#
loop_
_entity.id
_entity.type
_entity.pdbx_description
1 polymer ?
#
loop_
_entity_poly.entity_id
_entity_poly.type
_entity_poly.pdbx_seq_one_letter_code
_entity_poly.pdbx_strand_id
1 'polypeptide(L)'
;MKKFCLSIFLIFITMNIFANEKNEYYLKQKEPNWRADSIKTYPNGNPEAIIYFTPTDLNEVPVKQISFYENGSIKQEVDLGVVKENSEGYKFFNSVVVPSGVCVDFHNNGHVSSISYFENGLLEKEKKIFYLDNKVKSILNYKKNKLNGLVTFYYEDGAVKEEGQYENGKLAGGYFYYYPNSNKAAKFKYKEGQLHGKVIEWYESGAIKAEKRYFNNNLHGDKKSPALIVYDDNHKIIEALNFEDNKPVGTHVKYHSNGKIAYKAFFENGNKNGKEEFFSKEGTKIGHGEYKNGNPINKHYKYHENGQLFYTAEFDRKSNLLKPIDEYDENAKQIKHHFIKNNKLQGSYKEWFANGNLKIDFNYNEGKLEGLQKEYFESSQLKVESNYKNDKKDGLYKECYENGILAKKISLKDGLKNGKLYQYYENGSFKFEGNFINDNPDGLQKEWYENNNLKVSIEFNNGKKQGSHKEFHENGDLAFTANYLDDGLDGDLIIYYSKDKIKEKITFNKGKKENVALWYYQNGQIEKRAIFKDDKIENESTGYFEDGAIAFKQNFKDGKPIGEQIEYFPKTLTKKERQIKKDFFYDDEFKLHGAQKTFHSNGKLESVLSYDHGIFDGEKALYDQEENLLEKAFYVKGKLENEYFQAMPEGKELIYSFKNNRKNGEFKVFLNKKDSNKTLLLTANYLNDKFDGPYIEYMENGEKAMEQNYKDNKKEGLAYLYAPSGKIHMEIEYKNDQKNGLAKQFFPNGQIYKIVKFINDQKQGEEKTYHKKGSIASVSNYINDTLHGRLISYNEKGNVIYEGSYINGMRSGKVNKFYDDGSICLEQNFINDKLHGEKKKYDKDGEITISTYDHGVCID
;
A
#
# COMPACT_ATOMS: atom_id res chain seq x y z
N MET A 1 -8.71 18.16 22.62
CA MET A 1 -7.47 17.44 22.25
C MET A 1 -6.81 18.22 21.13
N LYS A 2 -5.54 18.59 21.35
CA LYS A 2 -4.70 19.40 20.46
C LYS A 2 -4.31 18.61 19.19
N LYS A 3 -4.13 19.31 18.06
CA LYS A 3 -3.72 18.86 16.71
C LYS A 3 -4.85 18.35 15.80
N PHE A 4 -5.55 19.26 15.11
CA PHE A 4 -6.16 19.04 13.80
C PHE A 4 -6.35 20.42 13.13
N CYS A 5 -5.23 21.00 12.70
CA CYS A 5 -5.14 22.17 11.83
C CYS A 5 -3.82 22.00 11.08
N LEU A 6 -3.87 21.32 9.93
CA LEU A 6 -2.94 21.35 8.79
C LEU A 6 -3.20 20.07 7.97
N SER A 7 -4.11 20.13 6.98
CA SER A 7 -4.21 19.05 5.96
C SER A 7 -4.84 19.49 4.63
N ILE A 8 -4.65 20.74 4.19
CA ILE A 8 -4.72 21.11 2.76
C ILE A 8 -3.54 22.02 2.34
N PHE A 9 -2.80 22.58 3.31
CA PHE A 9 -1.50 23.19 3.08
C PHE A 9 -0.36 22.19 3.38
N LEU A 10 -0.12 21.27 2.43
CA LEU A 10 1.10 20.45 2.34
C LEU A 10 1.06 19.62 1.04
N ILE A 11 1.39 20.23 -0.09
CA ILE A 11 2.10 19.50 -1.14
C ILE A 11 3.56 19.57 -0.73
N PHE A 12 4.04 18.66 0.15
CA PHE A 12 5.46 18.32 0.39
C PHE A 12 5.63 17.37 1.59
N ILE A 13 5.22 16.10 1.49
CA ILE A 13 5.70 14.95 2.31
C ILE A 13 5.45 13.73 1.40
N THR A 14 6.34 12.84 0.97
CA THR A 14 7.68 12.32 1.38
C THR A 14 8.33 11.71 0.11
N MET A 15 9.65 11.78 -0.14
CA MET A 15 10.66 10.87 0.42
C MET A 15 12.01 11.59 0.57
N ASN A 16 12.43 11.77 1.83
CA ASN A 16 13.80 11.54 2.25
C ASN A 16 13.71 10.38 3.25
N ILE A 17 13.57 9.17 2.72
CA ILE A 17 13.79 7.93 3.47
C ILE A 17 14.71 7.13 2.54
N PHE A 18 15.92 6.82 3.01
CA PHE A 18 17.03 6.16 2.29
C PHE A 18 17.93 7.05 1.43
N ALA A 19 18.64 7.98 2.08
CA ALA A 19 19.91 8.49 1.55
C ALA A 19 21.02 7.46 1.76
N ASN A 20 20.98 6.37 0.99
CA ASN A 20 22.15 5.59 0.60
C ASN A 20 21.73 4.53 -0.43
N GLU A 21 22.14 4.78 -1.67
CA GLU A 21 22.26 3.88 -2.84
C GLU A 21 21.59 4.46 -4.10
N LYS A 22 22.30 4.32 -5.22
CA LYS A 22 21.97 4.94 -6.51
C LYS A 22 20.66 4.38 -7.08
N ASN A 23 19.78 5.29 -7.50
CA ASN A 23 18.53 5.08 -8.24
C ASN A 23 17.36 4.50 -7.43
N GLU A 24 16.76 5.29 -6.55
CA GLU A 24 15.39 5.02 -6.09
C GLU A 24 14.36 5.58 -7.07
N TYR A 25 13.32 4.79 -7.31
CA TYR A 25 12.18 5.16 -8.15
C TYR A 25 11.24 6.03 -7.32
N TYR A 26 10.96 7.25 -7.77
CA TYR A 26 10.03 8.16 -7.09
C TYR A 26 8.70 8.19 -7.82
N LEU A 27 7.61 8.28 -7.05
CA LEU A 27 6.29 8.63 -7.58
C LEU A 27 6.37 9.98 -8.30
N LYS A 28 5.67 10.13 -9.42
CA LYS A 28 5.59 11.43 -10.14
C LYS A 28 5.02 12.51 -9.20
N GLN A 29 5.50 13.75 -9.27
CA GLN A 29 4.95 14.86 -8.48
C GLN A 29 3.77 15.53 -9.20
N LYS A 30 2.76 15.98 -8.46
CA LYS A 30 1.57 16.63 -9.02
C LYS A 30 1.90 18.03 -9.55
N GLU A 31 1.54 18.31 -10.80
CA GLU A 31 1.66 19.63 -11.41
C GLU A 31 0.34 20.43 -11.38
N PRO A 32 0.37 21.78 -11.30
CA PRO A 32 -0.84 22.62 -11.24
C PRO A 32 -1.72 22.55 -12.49
N ASN A 33 -1.15 22.23 -13.64
CA ASN A 33 -1.87 22.09 -14.91
C ASN A 33 -2.48 20.70 -15.09
N TRP A 34 -2.30 19.77 -14.13
CA TRP A 34 -2.92 18.47 -14.22
C TRP A 34 -4.40 18.57 -13.92
N ARG A 35 -5.22 18.16 -14.89
CA ARG A 35 -6.65 17.98 -14.65
C ARG A 35 -6.83 16.74 -13.76
N ALA A 36 -7.60 16.89 -12.70
CA ALA A 36 -8.03 15.77 -11.88
C ALA A 36 -9.41 15.30 -12.35
N ASP A 37 -9.61 13.99 -12.40
CA ASP A 37 -10.91 13.38 -12.66
C ASP A 37 -11.21 12.35 -11.58
N SER A 38 -12.37 12.47 -10.94
CA SER A 38 -12.83 11.47 -9.98
C SER A 38 -13.57 10.39 -10.75
N ILE A 39 -13.06 9.17 -10.72
CA ILE A 39 -13.69 8.06 -11.46
C ILE A 39 -14.97 7.59 -10.75
N LYS A 40 -14.94 7.55 -9.41
CA LYS A 40 -16.00 7.02 -8.55
C LYS A 40 -15.94 7.67 -7.17
N THR A 41 -17.08 7.69 -6.47
CA THR A 41 -17.20 8.18 -5.09
C THR A 41 -17.87 7.13 -4.21
N TYR A 42 -17.43 7.04 -2.97
CA TYR A 42 -18.11 6.31 -1.91
C TYR A 42 -19.47 6.95 -1.57
N PRO A 43 -20.39 6.23 -0.92
CA PRO A 43 -21.70 6.77 -0.50
C PRO A 43 -21.61 8.00 0.42
N ASN A 44 -20.49 8.21 1.10
CA ASN A 44 -20.24 9.39 1.93
C ASN A 44 -19.67 10.60 1.15
N GLY A 45 -19.51 10.46 -0.18
CA GLY A 45 -18.99 11.49 -1.08
C GLY A 45 -17.46 11.52 -1.21
N ASN A 46 -16.71 10.70 -0.47
CA ASN A 46 -15.26 10.61 -0.64
C ASN A 46 -14.91 9.96 -1.99
N PRO A 47 -13.90 10.44 -2.73
CA PRO A 47 -13.50 9.80 -3.98
C PRO A 47 -12.92 8.41 -3.72
N GLU A 48 -13.34 7.40 -4.50
CA GLU A 48 -12.72 6.07 -4.49
C GLU A 48 -11.37 6.10 -5.21
N ALA A 49 -11.30 6.86 -6.31
CA ALA A 49 -10.07 7.09 -7.06
C ALA A 49 -10.10 8.44 -7.78
N ILE A 50 -8.95 9.11 -7.80
CA ILE A 50 -8.67 10.31 -8.60
C ILE A 50 -7.59 9.97 -9.61
N ILE A 51 -7.85 10.21 -10.90
CA ILE A 51 -6.84 10.15 -11.96
C ILE A 51 -6.40 11.57 -12.31
N TYR A 52 -5.10 11.77 -12.40
CA TYR A 52 -4.50 13.00 -12.91
C TYR A 52 -4.11 12.84 -14.37
N PHE A 53 -4.43 13.85 -15.16
CA PHE A 53 -4.13 13.94 -16.58
C PHE A 53 -3.20 15.12 -16.84
N THR A 54 -2.17 14.91 -17.66
CA THR A 54 -1.31 15.99 -18.15
C THR A 54 -1.78 16.45 -19.54
N PRO A 55 -1.90 17.76 -19.80
CA PRO A 55 -2.24 18.27 -21.12
C PRO A 55 -1.07 18.10 -22.10
N THR A 56 -1.34 17.61 -23.32
CA THR A 56 -0.38 17.58 -24.44
C THR A 56 -0.98 18.27 -25.67
N ASP A 57 -0.15 18.51 -26.69
CA ASP A 57 -0.53 19.24 -27.91
C ASP A 57 -1.75 18.65 -28.66
N LEU A 58 -2.02 17.35 -28.48
CA LEU A 58 -3.07 16.64 -29.19
C LEU A 58 -4.19 16.10 -28.28
N ASN A 59 -3.89 15.73 -27.02
CA ASN A 59 -4.84 15.13 -26.07
C ASN A 59 -4.38 15.27 -24.60
N GLU A 60 -5.23 14.90 -23.65
CA GLU A 60 -4.83 14.69 -22.26
C GLU A 60 -4.39 13.24 -22.02
N VAL A 61 -3.34 13.03 -21.23
CA VAL A 61 -2.77 11.69 -20.97
C VAL A 61 -2.80 11.41 -19.46
N PRO A 62 -3.33 10.27 -19.01
CA PRO A 62 -3.31 9.92 -17.58
C PRO A 62 -1.88 9.64 -17.12
N VAL A 63 -1.50 10.23 -15.98
CA VAL A 63 -0.13 10.16 -15.47
C VAL A 63 -0.02 9.56 -14.08
N LYS A 64 -1.10 9.62 -13.28
CA LYS A 64 -1.14 9.13 -11.90
C LYS A 64 -2.58 8.81 -11.48
N GLN A 65 -2.74 7.81 -10.62
CA GLN A 65 -3.97 7.54 -9.90
C GLN A 65 -3.71 7.45 -8.39
N ILE A 66 -4.58 8.07 -7.60
CA ILE A 66 -4.63 7.92 -6.15
C ILE A 66 -5.97 7.29 -5.81
N SER A 67 -5.95 6.16 -5.11
CA SER A 67 -7.14 5.47 -4.63
C SER A 67 -7.24 5.61 -3.12
N PHE A 68 -8.45 5.73 -2.59
CA PHE A 68 -8.71 5.99 -1.18
C PHE A 68 -9.51 4.85 -0.56
N TYR A 69 -9.48 4.76 0.77
CA TYR A 69 -10.45 4.03 1.57
C TYR A 69 -11.69 4.92 1.79
N GLU A 70 -12.81 4.31 2.20
CA GLU A 70 -14.07 5.05 2.47
C GLU A 70 -13.91 6.14 3.54
N ASN A 71 -13.01 5.95 4.50
CA ASN A 71 -12.67 6.95 5.53
C ASN A 71 -11.81 8.12 5.02
N GLY A 72 -11.45 8.14 3.73
CA GLY A 72 -10.64 9.18 3.08
C GLY A 72 -9.12 8.98 3.17
N SER A 73 -8.64 7.95 3.86
CA SER A 73 -7.20 7.63 3.89
C SER A 73 -6.72 7.04 2.56
N ILE A 74 -5.46 7.28 2.18
CA ILE A 74 -4.90 6.76 0.92
C ILE A 74 -4.79 5.24 1.03
N LYS A 75 -5.31 4.55 0.02
CA LYS A 75 -5.22 3.10 -0.15
C LYS A 75 -4.08 2.72 -1.08
N GLN A 76 -3.91 3.47 -2.17
CA GLN A 76 -2.90 3.21 -3.17
C GLN A 76 -2.53 4.49 -3.91
N GLU A 77 -1.25 4.65 -4.22
CA GLU A 77 -0.78 5.65 -5.18
C GLU A 77 0.03 4.95 -6.28
N VAL A 78 -0.31 5.21 -7.54
CA VAL A 78 0.29 4.53 -8.69
C VAL A 78 0.54 5.49 -9.85
N ASP A 79 1.73 5.41 -10.43
CA ASP A 79 2.06 6.10 -11.67
C ASP A 79 1.47 5.35 -12.88
N LEU A 80 0.88 6.10 -13.80
CA LEU A 80 0.21 5.56 -14.98
C LEU A 80 1.01 5.84 -16.27
N GLY A 81 0.79 4.99 -17.27
CA GLY A 81 1.25 5.16 -18.65
C GLY A 81 0.22 4.61 -19.64
N VAL A 82 0.43 4.92 -20.93
CA VAL A 82 -0.45 4.49 -22.03
C VAL A 82 0.28 3.48 -22.90
N VAL A 83 -0.38 2.36 -23.20
CA VAL A 83 0.14 1.26 -24.02
C VAL A 83 -0.75 0.97 -25.23
N LYS A 84 -0.20 0.29 -26.24
CA LYS A 84 -0.95 -0.16 -27.43
C LYS A 84 -1.89 -1.31 -27.08
N GLU A 85 -3.02 -1.42 -27.77
CA GLU A 85 -4.05 -2.46 -27.58
C GLU A 85 -3.54 -3.90 -27.77
N ASN A 86 -2.42 -4.10 -28.48
CA ASN A 86 -1.83 -5.42 -28.66
C ASN A 86 -0.73 -5.77 -27.64
N SER A 87 -0.41 -4.86 -26.72
CA SER A 87 0.63 -5.06 -25.70
C SER A 87 0.22 -6.09 -24.64
N GLU A 88 1.20 -6.69 -23.97
CA GLU A 88 0.93 -7.60 -22.84
C GLU A 88 0.25 -6.87 -21.67
N GLY A 89 0.64 -5.62 -21.39
CA GLY A 89 0.00 -4.79 -20.38
C GLY A 89 -1.48 -4.56 -20.66
N TYR A 90 -1.85 -4.27 -21.92
CA TYR A 90 -3.25 -4.16 -22.32
C TYR A 90 -4.01 -5.46 -22.08
N LYS A 91 -3.46 -6.61 -22.49
CA LYS A 91 -4.11 -7.92 -22.28
C LYS A 91 -4.33 -8.23 -20.80
N PHE A 92 -3.44 -7.76 -19.93
CA PHE A 92 -3.53 -7.99 -18.49
C PHE A 92 -4.56 -7.07 -17.81
N PHE A 93 -4.55 -5.78 -18.14
CA PHE A 93 -5.44 -4.79 -17.51
C PHE A 93 -6.75 -4.57 -18.27
N ASN A 94 -6.90 -5.12 -19.46
CA ASN A 94 -7.98 -4.85 -20.40
C ASN A 94 -8.20 -3.33 -20.61
N SER A 95 -7.11 -2.58 -20.69
CA SER A 95 -7.09 -1.12 -20.72
C SER A 95 -5.83 -0.60 -21.42
N VAL A 96 -5.96 0.48 -22.18
CA VAL A 96 -4.81 1.22 -22.74
C VAL A 96 -4.07 2.03 -21.69
N VAL A 97 -4.70 2.31 -20.54
CA VAL A 97 -4.11 2.97 -19.39
C VAL A 97 -3.72 1.91 -18.37
N VAL A 98 -2.42 1.82 -18.07
CA VAL A 98 -1.87 0.79 -17.19
C VAL A 98 -0.87 1.39 -16.20
N PRO A 99 -0.61 0.72 -15.06
CA PRO A 99 0.50 1.08 -14.17
C PRO A 99 1.83 1.09 -14.93
N SER A 100 2.58 2.19 -14.82
CA SER A 100 3.91 2.32 -15.41
C SER A 100 4.73 3.31 -14.59
N GLY A 101 5.59 2.77 -13.74
CA GLY A 101 6.32 3.48 -12.69
C GLY A 101 6.13 2.80 -11.33
N VAL A 102 6.19 3.61 -10.26
CA VAL A 102 6.05 3.12 -8.88
C VAL A 102 4.58 2.96 -8.50
N CYS A 103 4.30 1.92 -7.74
CA CYS A 103 3.02 1.68 -7.07
C CYS A 103 3.28 1.45 -5.59
N VAL A 104 2.62 2.24 -4.73
CA VAL A 104 2.68 2.13 -3.28
C VAL A 104 1.30 1.81 -2.75
N ASP A 105 1.19 0.69 -2.04
CA ASP A 105 -0.04 0.27 -1.36
C ASP A 105 0.07 0.57 0.12
N PHE A 106 -1.00 1.06 0.72
CA PHE A 106 -1.06 1.40 2.14
C PHE A 106 -2.06 0.52 2.89
N HIS A 107 -1.80 0.30 4.17
CA HIS A 107 -2.78 -0.19 5.12
C HIS A 107 -3.77 0.93 5.48
N ASN A 108 -4.93 0.58 6.04
CA ASN A 108 -5.97 1.54 6.45
C ASN A 108 -5.54 2.52 7.57
N ASN A 109 -4.43 2.24 8.25
CA ASN A 109 -3.80 3.09 9.25
C ASN A 109 -2.72 4.02 8.65
N GLY A 110 -2.51 4.01 7.33
CA GLY A 110 -1.56 4.86 6.61
C GLY A 110 -0.14 4.29 6.51
N HIS A 111 0.15 3.12 7.07
CA HIS A 111 1.46 2.47 6.93
C HIS A 111 1.61 1.81 5.56
N VAL A 112 2.84 1.79 5.02
CA VAL A 112 3.12 1.15 3.73
C VAL A 112 2.96 -0.36 3.87
N SER A 113 2.17 -0.95 2.99
CA SER A 113 1.95 -2.40 2.92
C SER A 113 2.81 -3.06 1.84
N SER A 114 2.98 -2.38 0.71
CA SER A 114 3.77 -2.90 -0.41
C SER A 114 4.30 -1.78 -1.30
N ILE A 115 5.48 -2.00 -1.88
CA ILE A 115 6.06 -1.16 -2.94
C ILE A 115 6.36 -2.08 -4.13
N SER A 116 5.85 -1.70 -5.29
CA SER A 116 5.95 -2.44 -6.55
C SER A 116 6.38 -1.53 -7.69
N TYR A 117 7.09 -2.06 -8.68
CA TYR A 117 7.46 -1.34 -9.90
C TYR A 117 6.84 -2.00 -11.12
N PHE A 118 6.21 -1.19 -11.96
CA PHE A 118 5.58 -1.63 -13.20
C PHE A 118 6.26 -0.98 -14.40
N GLU A 119 6.47 -1.76 -15.46
CA GLU A 119 6.85 -1.25 -16.77
C GLU A 119 5.74 -1.62 -17.76
N ASN A 120 5.02 -0.63 -18.27
CA ASN A 120 3.94 -0.82 -19.25
C ASN A 120 2.90 -1.88 -18.82
N GLY A 121 2.49 -1.89 -17.55
CA GLY A 121 1.51 -2.83 -16.99
C GLY A 121 2.07 -4.19 -16.60
N LEU A 122 3.38 -4.41 -16.65
CA LEU A 122 4.01 -5.65 -16.20
C LEU A 122 4.85 -5.39 -14.96
N LEU A 123 4.65 -6.18 -13.92
CA LEU A 123 5.47 -6.16 -12.71
C LEU A 123 6.91 -6.55 -13.07
N GLU A 124 7.83 -5.67 -12.69
CA GLU A 124 9.26 -5.74 -12.97
C GLU A 124 10.06 -5.41 -11.70
N LYS A 125 11.29 -5.91 -11.63
CA LYS A 125 12.22 -5.67 -10.51
C LYS A 125 11.70 -6.21 -9.16
N GLU A 126 12.24 -5.69 -8.07
CA GLU A 126 11.86 -6.08 -6.72
C GLU A 126 10.49 -5.53 -6.30
N LYS A 127 9.68 -6.39 -5.68
CA LYS A 127 8.50 -6.03 -4.91
C LYS A 127 8.79 -6.26 -3.43
N LYS A 128 8.65 -5.20 -2.63
CA LYS A 128 8.82 -5.24 -1.17
C LYS A 128 7.45 -5.28 -0.51
N ILE A 129 7.27 -6.19 0.44
CA ILE A 129 6.07 -6.31 1.27
C ILE A 129 6.49 -6.10 2.73
N PHE A 130 5.68 -5.38 3.50
CA PHE A 130 6.00 -4.95 4.86
C PHE A 130 5.06 -5.57 5.89
N TYR A 131 5.55 -5.66 7.13
CA TYR A 131 4.74 -5.86 8.33
C TYR A 131 4.11 -4.54 8.78
N LEU A 132 3.17 -4.61 9.73
CA LEU A 132 2.47 -3.43 10.26
C LEU A 132 3.42 -2.46 11.01
N ASP A 133 4.58 -2.94 11.47
CA ASP A 133 5.64 -2.13 12.10
C ASP A 133 6.64 -1.54 11.09
N ASN A 134 6.36 -1.65 9.78
CA ASN A 134 7.19 -1.23 8.65
C ASN A 134 8.48 -2.02 8.42
N LYS A 135 8.67 -3.17 9.09
CA LYS A 135 9.78 -4.08 8.74
C LYS A 135 9.48 -4.84 7.46
N VAL A 136 10.53 -5.22 6.73
CA VAL A 136 10.39 -6.01 5.49
C VAL A 136 9.94 -7.43 5.83
N LYS A 137 8.83 -7.86 5.24
CA LYS A 137 8.28 -9.22 5.33
C LYS A 137 8.80 -10.12 4.21
N SER A 138 8.88 -9.58 3.00
CA SER A 138 9.42 -10.31 1.85
C SER A 138 9.94 -9.39 0.77
N ILE A 139 10.96 -9.85 0.06
CA ILE A 139 11.49 -9.26 -1.17
C ILE A 139 11.30 -10.26 -2.30
N LEU A 140 10.52 -9.90 -3.30
CA LEU A 140 10.14 -10.76 -4.42
C LEU A 140 10.66 -10.16 -5.73
N ASN A 141 11.55 -10.84 -6.45
CA ASN A 141 12.05 -10.36 -7.75
C ASN A 141 11.17 -10.84 -8.91
N TYR A 142 10.72 -9.91 -9.75
CA TYR A 142 9.87 -10.17 -10.91
C TYR A 142 10.54 -9.75 -12.22
N LYS A 143 10.23 -10.50 -13.29
CA LYS A 143 10.48 -10.14 -14.68
C LYS A 143 9.24 -10.47 -15.50
N LYS A 144 8.62 -9.49 -16.15
CA LYS A 144 7.35 -9.64 -16.89
C LYS A 144 6.28 -10.46 -16.14
N ASN A 145 5.89 -10.01 -14.94
CA ASN A 145 4.90 -10.68 -14.06
C ASN A 145 5.27 -12.08 -13.53
N LYS A 146 6.44 -12.64 -13.84
CA LYS A 146 6.89 -13.94 -13.32
C LYS A 146 8.02 -13.75 -12.31
N LEU A 147 7.99 -14.53 -11.23
CA LEU A 147 9.12 -14.58 -10.29
C LEU A 147 10.40 -14.98 -11.04
N ASN A 148 11.43 -14.16 -10.91
CA ASN A 148 12.67 -14.36 -11.63
C ASN A 148 13.83 -13.70 -10.84
N GLY A 149 14.72 -14.53 -10.31
CA GLY A 149 15.78 -14.14 -9.38
C GLY A 149 15.54 -14.65 -7.96
N LEU A 150 16.26 -14.06 -7.00
CA LEU A 150 16.19 -14.44 -5.59
C LEU A 150 14.88 -13.96 -4.97
N VAL A 151 14.23 -14.82 -4.19
CA VAL A 151 13.08 -14.48 -3.37
C VAL A 151 13.43 -14.75 -1.91
N THR A 152 13.17 -13.79 -1.03
CA THR A 152 13.54 -13.87 0.39
C THR A 152 12.35 -13.49 1.27
N PHE A 153 12.13 -14.29 2.32
CA PHE A 153 11.13 -14.04 3.36
C PHE A 153 11.82 -13.93 4.71
N TYR A 154 11.28 -13.07 5.57
CA TYR A 154 11.86 -12.74 6.87
C TYR A 154 10.93 -13.13 8.02
N TYR A 155 11.50 -13.30 9.20
CA TYR A 155 10.79 -13.29 10.48
C TYR A 155 10.51 -11.83 10.93
N GLU A 156 9.65 -11.64 11.92
CA GLU A 156 9.30 -10.29 12.44
C GLU A 156 10.47 -9.58 13.14
N ASP A 157 11.50 -10.31 13.55
CA ASP A 157 12.75 -9.77 14.08
C ASP A 157 13.76 -9.37 12.98
N GLY A 158 13.47 -9.68 11.72
CA GLY A 158 14.31 -9.38 10.56
C GLY A 158 15.27 -10.51 10.16
N ALA A 159 15.30 -11.65 10.86
CA ALA A 159 16.09 -12.80 10.43
C ALA A 159 15.51 -13.44 9.16
N VAL A 160 16.37 -13.98 8.29
CA VAL A 160 15.91 -14.70 7.09
C VAL A 160 15.21 -15.99 7.52
N LYS A 161 14.00 -16.22 6.99
CA LYS A 161 13.19 -17.41 7.26
C LYS A 161 13.35 -18.46 6.16
N GLU A 162 13.23 -18.01 4.91
CA GLU A 162 13.36 -18.86 3.74
C GLU A 162 13.81 -18.04 2.54
N GLU A 163 14.57 -18.67 1.66
CA GLU A 163 15.01 -18.06 0.39
C GLU A 163 15.10 -19.10 -0.73
N GLY A 164 14.83 -18.66 -1.96
CA GLY A 164 14.84 -19.53 -3.13
C GLY A 164 15.12 -18.80 -4.43
N GLN A 165 15.76 -19.49 -5.37
CA GLN A 165 16.01 -18.99 -6.72
C GLN A 165 14.89 -19.42 -7.69
N TYR A 166 14.34 -18.44 -8.39
CA TYR A 166 13.28 -18.62 -9.39
C TYR A 166 13.77 -18.26 -10.79
N GLU A 167 13.36 -19.04 -11.77
CA GLU A 167 13.54 -18.75 -13.19
C GLU A 167 12.20 -18.92 -13.90
N ASN A 168 11.71 -17.84 -14.54
CA ASN A 168 10.43 -17.83 -15.27
C ASN A 168 9.23 -18.38 -14.46
N GLY A 169 9.16 -18.09 -13.16
CA GLY A 169 8.09 -18.49 -12.25
C GLY A 169 8.24 -19.91 -11.68
N LYS A 170 9.30 -20.64 -12.00
CA LYS A 170 9.58 -21.98 -11.46
C LYS A 170 10.81 -21.95 -10.57
N LEU A 171 10.82 -22.78 -9.53
CA LEU A 171 12.03 -22.98 -8.71
C LEU A 171 13.13 -23.63 -9.55
N ALA A 172 14.30 -22.99 -9.55
CA ALA A 172 15.48 -23.42 -10.29
C ALA A 172 16.73 -23.21 -9.42
N GLY A 173 17.16 -24.27 -8.72
CA GLY A 173 18.34 -24.25 -7.86
C GLY A 173 18.05 -24.56 -6.39
N GLY A 174 18.76 -23.87 -5.50
CA GLY A 174 18.67 -24.09 -4.05
C GLY A 174 17.46 -23.37 -3.45
N TYR A 175 16.78 -24.04 -2.52
CA TYR A 175 15.79 -23.45 -1.63
C TYR A 175 16.17 -23.77 -0.19
N PHE A 176 16.24 -22.76 0.66
CA PHE A 176 16.75 -22.88 2.02
C PHE A 176 15.68 -22.47 3.02
N TYR A 177 15.63 -23.21 4.13
CA TYR A 177 14.92 -22.84 5.34
C TYR A 177 15.92 -22.59 6.45
N TYR A 178 15.61 -21.62 7.30
CA TYR A 178 16.43 -21.22 8.43
C TYR A 178 15.64 -21.32 9.73
N TYR A 179 16.34 -21.59 10.82
CA TYR A 179 15.82 -21.42 12.18
C TYR A 179 15.85 -19.94 12.59
N PRO A 180 15.08 -19.52 13.61
CA PRO A 180 15.14 -18.16 14.13
C PRO A 180 16.55 -17.72 14.57
N ASN A 181 17.40 -18.66 15.00
CA ASN A 181 18.80 -18.41 15.34
C ASN A 181 19.74 -18.24 14.11
N SER A 182 19.19 -18.17 12.90
CA SER A 182 19.89 -18.07 11.61
C SER A 182 20.67 -19.32 11.15
N ASN A 183 20.65 -20.43 11.91
CA ASN A 183 21.18 -21.70 11.42
C ASN A 183 20.29 -22.28 10.31
N LYS A 184 20.89 -22.99 9.35
CA LYS A 184 20.12 -23.69 8.30
C LYS A 184 19.31 -24.81 8.92
N ALA A 185 18.03 -24.90 8.57
CA ALA A 185 17.13 -25.98 8.95
C ALA A 185 17.03 -27.04 7.85
N ALA A 186 16.92 -26.60 6.59
CA ALA A 186 16.84 -27.50 5.45
C ALA A 186 17.33 -26.85 4.16
N LYS A 187 17.81 -27.69 3.24
CA LYS A 187 18.24 -27.31 1.90
C LYS A 187 17.64 -28.28 0.90
N PHE A 188 16.84 -27.72 0.00
CA PHE A 188 16.23 -28.42 -1.11
C PHE A 188 16.91 -28.04 -2.42
N LYS A 189 16.87 -28.96 -3.38
CA LYS A 189 17.38 -28.73 -4.72
C LYS A 189 16.27 -29.00 -5.74
N TYR A 190 15.95 -27.97 -6.50
CA TYR A 190 14.91 -28.01 -7.53
C TYR A 190 15.52 -27.89 -8.92
N LYS A 191 14.97 -28.65 -9.86
CA LYS A 191 15.20 -28.53 -11.31
C LYS A 191 13.84 -28.44 -12.00
N GLU A 192 13.59 -27.34 -12.70
CA GLU A 192 12.31 -27.07 -13.39
C GLU A 192 11.06 -27.21 -12.50
N GLY A 193 11.18 -26.83 -11.22
CA GLY A 193 10.10 -26.95 -10.23
C GLY A 193 9.93 -28.32 -9.59
N GLN A 194 10.74 -29.32 -9.94
CA GLN A 194 10.70 -30.66 -9.33
C GLN A 194 11.89 -30.87 -8.38
N LEU A 195 11.67 -31.58 -7.26
CA LEU A 195 12.73 -32.00 -6.36
C LEU A 195 13.65 -33.00 -7.09
N HIS A 196 14.92 -32.61 -7.24
CA HIS A 196 15.90 -33.38 -7.99
C HIS A 196 17.30 -33.19 -7.38
N GLY A 197 17.80 -34.23 -6.73
CA GLY A 197 19.10 -34.26 -6.06
C GLY A 197 19.00 -34.46 -4.55
N LYS A 198 20.03 -33.99 -3.84
CA LYS A 198 20.18 -34.18 -2.39
C LYS A 198 19.42 -33.12 -1.61
N VAL A 199 18.56 -33.57 -0.71
CA VAL A 199 17.96 -32.77 0.36
C VAL A 199 18.75 -33.01 1.64
N ILE A 200 19.10 -31.94 2.33
CA ILE A 200 19.83 -32.00 3.60
C ILE A 200 18.97 -31.31 4.66
N GLU A 201 18.81 -31.98 5.79
CA GLU A 201 18.14 -31.46 6.97
C GLU A 201 19.18 -31.36 8.09
N TRP A 202 19.10 -30.29 8.88
CA TRP A 202 19.98 -30.05 10.02
C TRP A 202 19.17 -30.02 11.31
N TYR A 203 19.84 -30.29 12.43
CA TYR A 203 19.37 -29.94 13.76
C TYR A 203 19.56 -28.43 14.00
N GLU A 204 18.87 -27.89 15.01
CA GLU A 204 19.04 -26.49 15.41
C GLU A 204 20.47 -26.16 15.88
N SER A 205 21.21 -27.18 16.33
CA SER A 205 22.64 -27.14 16.64
C SER A 205 23.54 -26.94 15.41
N GLY A 206 23.03 -27.14 14.20
CA GLY A 206 23.77 -27.11 12.94
C GLY A 206 24.36 -28.46 12.51
N ALA A 207 24.20 -29.53 13.30
CA ALA A 207 24.58 -30.89 12.90
C ALA A 207 23.66 -31.42 11.79
N ILE A 208 24.19 -32.19 10.84
CA ILE A 208 23.37 -32.82 9.79
C ILE A 208 22.50 -33.90 10.43
N LYS A 209 21.19 -33.78 10.27
CA LYS A 209 20.18 -34.71 10.78
C LYS A 209 19.88 -35.82 9.78
N ALA A 210 19.68 -35.46 8.51
CA ALA A 210 19.31 -36.42 7.49
C ALA A 210 19.77 -35.99 6.10
N GLU A 211 20.03 -37.00 5.28
CA GLU A 211 20.30 -36.85 3.86
C GLU A 211 19.34 -37.72 3.06
N LYS A 212 18.59 -37.07 2.16
CA LYS A 212 17.59 -37.72 1.30
C LYS A 212 17.93 -37.47 -0.16
N ARG A 213 17.74 -38.48 -1.01
CA ARG A 213 18.00 -38.40 -2.46
C ARG A 213 16.71 -38.52 -3.24
N TYR A 214 16.43 -37.51 -4.06
CA TYR A 214 15.24 -37.45 -4.89
C TYR A 214 15.60 -37.49 -6.37
N PHE A 215 14.82 -38.24 -7.14
CA PHE A 215 14.79 -38.19 -8.59
C PHE A 215 13.35 -37.93 -9.03
N ASN A 216 13.11 -36.77 -9.63
CA ASN A 216 11.79 -36.33 -10.13
C ASN A 216 10.68 -36.51 -9.07
N ASN A 217 10.88 -35.90 -7.89
CA ASN A 217 10.01 -35.95 -6.71
C ASN A 217 9.94 -37.30 -5.96
N ASN A 218 10.51 -38.39 -6.48
CA ASN A 218 10.50 -39.69 -5.80
C ASN A 218 11.79 -39.93 -5.02
N LEU A 219 11.68 -40.51 -3.83
CA LEU A 219 12.83 -40.95 -3.04
C LEU A 219 13.47 -42.15 -3.74
N HIS A 220 14.72 -42.00 -4.16
CA HIS A 220 15.39 -42.94 -5.04
C HIS A 220 16.91 -42.94 -4.78
N GLY A 221 17.48 -44.13 -4.54
CA GLY A 221 18.92 -44.30 -4.31
C GLY A 221 19.71 -44.45 -5.61
N ASP A 222 20.99 -44.12 -5.60
CA ASP A 222 21.83 -44.11 -6.83
C ASP A 222 22.76 -45.32 -6.95
N LYS A 223 22.38 -46.45 -6.33
CA LYS A 223 23.14 -47.71 -6.18
C LYS A 223 24.46 -47.60 -5.38
N LYS A 224 25.04 -46.40 -5.26
CA LYS A 224 26.26 -46.14 -4.47
C LYS A 224 25.93 -45.68 -3.05
N SER A 225 24.83 -44.98 -2.88
CA SER A 225 24.34 -44.50 -1.59
C SER A 225 22.85 -44.81 -1.44
N PRO A 226 22.41 -45.20 -0.23
CA PRO A 226 21.00 -45.37 0.04
C PRO A 226 20.25 -44.05 -0.15
N ALA A 227 18.98 -44.15 -0.51
CA ALA A 227 18.12 -42.98 -0.69
C ALA A 227 17.90 -42.19 0.61
N LEU A 228 18.00 -42.84 1.77
CA LEU A 228 17.86 -42.25 3.10
C LEU A 228 19.04 -42.64 4.01
N ILE A 229 19.67 -41.64 4.62
CA ILE A 229 20.60 -41.78 5.73
C ILE A 229 20.19 -40.80 6.83
N VAL A 230 20.06 -41.32 8.05
CA VAL A 230 19.76 -40.51 9.25
C VAL A 230 20.95 -40.58 10.20
N TYR A 231 21.30 -39.44 10.76
CA TYR A 231 22.41 -39.28 11.69
C TYR A 231 21.89 -38.88 13.08
N ASP A 232 22.68 -39.18 14.10
CA ASP A 232 22.54 -38.53 15.41
C ASP A 232 23.26 -37.16 15.44
N ASP A 233 23.13 -36.41 16.54
CA ASP A 233 23.75 -35.09 16.73
C ASP A 233 25.29 -35.14 16.68
N ASN A 234 25.91 -36.30 16.87
CA ASN A 234 27.37 -36.52 16.76
C ASN A 234 27.79 -36.98 15.36
N HIS A 235 26.89 -36.91 14.37
CA HIS A 235 27.11 -37.31 12.99
C HIS A 235 27.38 -38.81 12.77
N LYS A 236 26.88 -39.68 13.67
CA LYS A 236 26.90 -41.14 13.47
C LYS A 236 25.63 -41.60 12.78
N ILE A 237 25.76 -42.54 11.84
CA ILE A 237 24.61 -43.13 11.14
C ILE A 237 23.79 -43.98 12.12
N ILE A 238 22.52 -43.66 12.28
CA ILE A 238 21.57 -44.42 13.12
C ILE A 238 20.57 -45.23 12.27
N GLU A 239 20.36 -44.84 11.02
CA GLU A 239 19.48 -45.55 10.09
C GLU A 239 19.94 -45.37 8.64
N ALA A 240 19.93 -46.46 7.89
CA ALA A 240 20.17 -46.46 6.45
C ALA A 240 19.15 -47.37 5.75
N LEU A 241 18.47 -46.84 4.75
CA LEU A 241 17.48 -47.56 3.96
C LEU A 241 17.49 -47.08 2.51
N ASN A 242 17.51 -48.03 1.59
CA ASN A 242 17.40 -47.73 0.17
C ASN A 242 15.95 -47.79 -0.31
N PHE A 243 15.65 -46.96 -1.32
CA PHE A 243 14.35 -46.88 -1.97
C PHE A 243 14.53 -46.90 -3.48
N GLU A 244 13.61 -47.58 -4.15
CA GLU A 244 13.38 -47.53 -5.60
C GLU A 244 11.94 -47.07 -5.81
N ASP A 245 11.78 -45.83 -6.31
CA ASP A 245 10.49 -45.18 -6.55
C ASP A 245 9.55 -45.24 -5.33
N ASN A 246 10.05 -44.76 -4.19
CA ASN A 246 9.37 -44.76 -2.90
C ASN A 246 9.09 -46.14 -2.29
N LYS A 247 9.53 -47.26 -2.91
CA LYS A 247 9.42 -48.61 -2.32
C LYS A 247 10.73 -49.00 -1.64
N PRO A 248 10.71 -49.48 -0.38
CA PRO A 248 11.93 -49.92 0.29
C PRO A 248 12.45 -51.20 -0.35
N VAL A 249 13.76 -51.25 -0.59
CA VAL A 249 14.44 -52.39 -1.21
C VAL A 249 15.79 -52.63 -0.54
N GLY A 250 16.19 -53.91 -0.49
CA GLY A 250 17.45 -54.32 0.08
C GLY A 250 17.43 -54.41 1.61
N THR A 251 18.61 -54.33 2.22
CA THR A 251 18.75 -54.47 3.67
C THR A 251 18.47 -53.15 4.38
N HIS A 252 17.49 -53.15 5.27
CA HIS A 252 17.27 -52.09 6.24
C HIS A 252 18.13 -52.35 7.47
N VAL A 253 18.93 -51.37 7.85
CA VAL A 253 19.78 -51.45 9.05
C VAL A 253 19.54 -50.23 9.93
N LYS A 254 19.34 -50.48 11.23
CA LYS A 254 19.42 -49.45 12.27
C LYS A 254 20.57 -49.77 13.21
N TYR A 255 21.18 -48.73 13.76
CA TYR A 255 22.33 -48.82 14.65
C TYR A 255 21.96 -48.30 16.04
N HIS A 256 22.56 -48.90 17.06
CA HIS A 256 22.65 -48.34 18.40
C HIS A 256 23.57 -47.12 18.40
N SER A 257 23.50 -46.26 19.43
CA SER A 257 24.39 -45.09 19.58
C SER A 257 25.89 -45.43 19.66
N ASN A 258 26.21 -46.69 20.00
CA ASN A 258 27.57 -47.21 20.00
C ASN A 258 28.05 -47.73 18.61
N GLY A 259 27.21 -47.62 17.57
CA GLY A 259 27.52 -48.02 16.20
C GLY A 259 27.31 -49.49 15.86
N LYS A 260 26.90 -50.34 16.82
CA LYS A 260 26.52 -51.74 16.54
C LYS A 260 25.12 -51.81 15.94
N ILE A 261 24.87 -52.83 15.12
CA ILE A 261 23.54 -53.07 14.53
C ILE A 261 22.54 -53.32 15.66
N ALA A 262 21.40 -52.63 15.62
CA ALA A 262 20.27 -52.83 16.52
C ALA A 262 19.14 -53.65 15.85
N TYR A 263 19.00 -53.47 14.55
CA TYR A 263 17.93 -54.04 13.75
C TYR A 263 18.42 -54.34 12.33
N LYS A 264 18.01 -55.50 11.80
CA LYS A 264 18.27 -55.89 10.42
C LYS A 264 17.08 -56.63 9.83
N ALA A 265 16.63 -56.19 8.66
CA ALA A 265 15.63 -56.89 7.86
C ALA A 265 15.88 -56.70 6.36
N PHE A 266 15.41 -57.65 5.55
CA PHE A 266 15.49 -57.57 4.10
C PHE A 266 14.12 -57.26 3.50
N PHE A 267 14.08 -56.28 2.61
CA PHE A 267 12.90 -55.85 1.87
C PHE A 267 13.04 -56.18 0.39
N GLU A 268 11.99 -56.76 -0.17
CA GLU A 268 11.84 -57.07 -1.59
C GLU A 268 10.51 -56.51 -2.09
N ASN A 269 10.57 -55.63 -3.10
CA ASN A 269 9.40 -54.97 -3.68
C ASN A 269 8.48 -54.29 -2.63
N GLY A 270 9.07 -53.74 -1.57
CA GLY A 270 8.35 -53.10 -0.47
C GLY A 270 7.90 -54.02 0.68
N ASN A 271 8.05 -55.34 0.55
CA ASN A 271 7.63 -56.31 1.58
C ASN A 271 8.83 -56.93 2.30
N LYS A 272 8.70 -57.22 3.60
CA LYS A 272 9.71 -58.02 4.33
C LYS A 272 9.75 -59.44 3.77
N ASN A 273 10.94 -59.94 3.48
CA ASN A 273 11.14 -61.30 3.00
C ASN A 273 12.40 -61.92 3.64
N GLY A 274 12.25 -63.07 4.31
CA GLY A 274 13.32 -63.72 5.05
C GLY A 274 13.34 -63.38 6.55
N LYS A 275 14.54 -63.32 7.12
CA LYS A 275 14.73 -63.16 8.57
C LYS A 275 14.66 -61.69 8.98
N GLU A 276 13.98 -61.46 10.09
CA GLU A 276 14.06 -60.24 10.88
C GLU A 276 14.85 -60.52 12.15
N GLU A 277 15.87 -59.70 12.42
CA GLU A 277 16.79 -59.92 13.52
C GLU A 277 16.93 -58.65 14.38
N PHE A 278 16.94 -58.86 15.69
CA PHE A 278 17.12 -57.82 16.71
C PHE A 278 18.38 -58.13 17.53
N PHE A 279 19.16 -57.09 17.81
CA PHE A 279 20.46 -57.21 18.48
C PHE A 279 20.55 -56.25 19.68
N SER A 280 21.17 -56.69 20.77
CA SER A 280 21.47 -55.82 21.93
C SER A 280 22.59 -54.82 21.59
N LYS A 281 22.82 -53.83 22.47
CA LYS A 281 23.96 -52.91 22.38
C LYS A 281 25.32 -53.63 22.33
N GLU A 282 25.42 -54.85 22.81
CA GLU A 282 26.62 -55.68 22.84
C GLU A 282 26.80 -56.44 21.52
N GLY A 283 25.76 -56.51 20.68
CA GLY A 283 25.73 -57.23 19.41
C GLY A 283 25.17 -58.65 19.52
N THR A 284 24.65 -59.05 20.69
CA THR A 284 24.04 -60.37 20.89
C THR A 284 22.65 -60.40 20.26
N LYS A 285 22.29 -61.47 19.54
CA LYS A 285 20.95 -61.63 18.98
C LYS A 285 19.93 -61.85 20.10
N ILE A 286 19.01 -60.91 20.25
CA ILE A 286 17.94 -60.92 21.27
C ILE A 286 16.56 -61.18 20.67
N GLY A 287 16.40 -61.22 19.35
CA GLY A 287 15.11 -61.53 18.75
C GLY A 287 15.24 -62.04 17.32
N HIS A 288 14.20 -62.77 16.91
CA HIS A 288 14.14 -63.43 15.61
C HIS A 288 12.68 -63.54 15.15
N GLY A 289 12.46 -63.32 13.86
CA GLY A 289 11.20 -63.59 13.18
C GLY A 289 11.45 -64.00 11.72
N GLU A 290 10.50 -64.72 11.12
CA GLU A 290 10.58 -65.16 9.73
C GLU A 290 9.35 -64.68 8.95
N TYR A 291 9.62 -64.07 7.80
CA TYR A 291 8.60 -63.54 6.92
C TYR A 291 8.71 -64.17 5.53
N LYS A 292 7.56 -64.44 4.93
CA LYS A 292 7.45 -64.81 3.50
C LYS A 292 6.46 -63.87 2.82
N ASN A 293 6.96 -63.06 1.88
CA ASN A 293 6.17 -62.04 1.18
C ASN A 293 5.34 -61.15 2.14
N GLY A 294 5.95 -60.74 3.26
CA GLY A 294 5.30 -59.94 4.29
C GLY A 294 4.50 -60.69 5.35
N ASN A 295 4.21 -62.00 5.19
CA ASN A 295 3.44 -62.78 6.18
C ASN A 295 4.35 -63.48 7.19
N PRO A 296 4.07 -63.41 8.51
CA PRO A 296 4.86 -64.07 9.55
C PRO A 296 4.64 -65.59 9.53
N ILE A 297 5.71 -66.35 9.78
CA ILE A 297 5.68 -67.82 9.83
C ILE A 297 6.55 -68.34 10.97
N ASN A 298 6.27 -69.55 11.43
CA ASN A 298 7.05 -70.24 12.47
C ASN A 298 7.02 -69.45 13.80
N LYS A 299 8.07 -69.59 14.61
CA LYS A 299 8.19 -68.95 15.93
C LYS A 299 8.87 -67.59 15.83
N HIS A 300 8.20 -66.58 16.33
CA HIS A 300 8.74 -65.24 16.54
C HIS A 300 8.98 -65.03 18.03
N TYR A 301 10.10 -64.43 18.37
CA TYR A 301 10.39 -64.09 19.76
C TYR A 301 11.31 -62.88 19.84
N LYS A 302 11.26 -62.21 20.99
CA LYS A 302 12.21 -61.17 21.34
C LYS A 302 12.42 -61.20 22.85
N TYR A 303 13.65 -60.92 23.26
CA TYR A 303 14.10 -60.73 24.63
C TYR A 303 14.50 -59.27 24.82
N HIS A 304 14.42 -58.81 26.06
CA HIS A 304 15.05 -57.58 26.52
C HIS A 304 16.57 -57.74 26.60
N GLU A 305 17.32 -56.64 26.74
CA GLU A 305 18.79 -56.69 26.84
C GLU A 305 19.26 -57.48 28.06
N ASN A 306 18.47 -57.52 29.13
CA ASN A 306 18.75 -58.29 30.35
C ASN A 306 18.43 -59.80 30.24
N GLY A 307 17.97 -60.27 29.08
CA GLY A 307 17.63 -61.68 28.84
C GLY A 307 16.19 -62.07 29.22
N GLN A 308 15.40 -61.15 29.79
CA GLN A 308 13.98 -61.39 30.07
C GLN A 308 13.18 -61.50 28.76
N LEU A 309 12.24 -62.45 28.69
CA LEU A 309 11.38 -62.62 27.51
C LEU A 309 10.50 -61.39 27.32
N PHE A 310 10.57 -60.73 26.16
CA PHE A 310 9.67 -59.64 25.79
C PHE A 310 8.37 -60.20 25.21
N TYR A 311 8.43 -61.10 24.22
CA TYR A 311 7.26 -61.88 23.77
C TYR A 311 7.68 -63.16 23.04
N THR A 312 6.73 -64.08 22.91
CA THR A 312 6.80 -65.20 21.97
C THR A 312 5.48 -65.32 21.22
N ALA A 313 5.54 -65.61 19.92
CA ALA A 313 4.39 -65.85 19.08
C ALA A 313 4.66 -67.07 18.19
N GLU A 314 3.70 -67.99 18.12
CA GLU A 314 3.80 -69.22 17.32
C GLU A 314 2.76 -69.22 16.22
N PHE A 315 3.24 -69.22 14.97
CA PHE A 315 2.41 -69.21 13.77
C PHE A 315 2.50 -70.56 13.03
N ASP A 316 1.38 -71.00 12.46
CA ASP A 316 1.38 -72.09 11.50
C ASP A 316 1.93 -71.65 10.12
N ARG A 317 2.06 -72.59 9.17
CA ARG A 317 2.54 -72.30 7.80
C ARG A 317 1.59 -71.43 6.97
N LYS A 318 0.36 -71.24 7.43
CA LYS A 318 -0.66 -70.37 6.83
C LYS A 318 -0.74 -69.01 7.56
N SER A 319 0.21 -68.73 8.45
CA SER A 319 0.29 -67.51 9.25
C SER A 319 -0.84 -67.35 10.28
N ASN A 320 -1.49 -68.44 10.70
CA ASN A 320 -2.44 -68.40 11.82
C ASN A 320 -1.70 -68.49 13.16
N LEU A 321 -2.04 -67.61 14.10
CA LEU A 321 -1.50 -67.63 15.46
C LEU A 321 -2.14 -68.74 16.28
N LEU A 322 -1.32 -69.52 17.00
CA LEU A 322 -1.78 -70.71 17.72
C LEU A 322 -2.30 -70.43 19.14
N LYS A 323 -1.79 -69.39 19.81
CA LYS A 323 -2.13 -69.00 21.19
C LYS A 323 -2.11 -67.47 21.33
N PRO A 324 -2.81 -66.89 22.33
CA PRO A 324 -2.63 -65.49 22.66
C PRO A 324 -1.16 -65.14 22.90
N ILE A 325 -0.77 -63.93 22.52
CA ILE A 325 0.55 -63.36 22.73
C ILE A 325 0.50 -62.55 24.02
N ASP A 326 1.38 -62.91 24.94
CA ASP A 326 1.70 -62.12 26.12
C ASP A 326 3.02 -61.39 25.88
N GLU A 327 3.02 -60.09 26.13
CA GLU A 327 4.22 -59.24 26.13
C GLU A 327 4.57 -58.87 27.57
N TYR A 328 5.86 -58.84 27.92
CA TYR A 328 6.36 -58.55 29.26
C TYR A 328 7.41 -57.43 29.25
N ASP A 329 7.55 -56.69 30.35
CA ASP A 329 8.64 -55.73 30.55
C ASP A 329 9.96 -56.41 30.95
N GLU A 330 11.01 -55.60 31.17
CA GLU A 330 12.33 -56.07 31.60
C GLU A 330 12.31 -56.79 32.97
N ASN A 331 11.27 -56.57 33.80
CA ASN A 331 11.10 -57.13 35.14
C ASN A 331 10.13 -58.31 35.19
N ALA A 332 9.81 -58.91 34.03
CA ALA A 332 8.85 -60.01 33.89
C ALA A 332 7.39 -59.67 34.25
N LYS A 333 7.03 -58.39 34.31
CA LYS A 333 5.63 -57.96 34.47
C LYS A 333 4.94 -57.95 33.10
N GLN A 334 3.75 -58.52 33.04
CA GLN A 334 2.94 -58.52 31.81
C GLN A 334 2.53 -57.09 31.45
N ILE A 335 2.78 -56.68 30.21
CA ILE A 335 2.44 -55.34 29.68
C ILE A 335 1.38 -55.40 28.58
N LYS A 336 1.20 -56.55 27.92
CA LYS A 336 0.14 -56.74 26.91
C LYS A 336 -0.31 -58.20 26.82
N HIS A 337 -1.57 -58.40 26.50
CA HIS A 337 -2.21 -59.68 26.21
C HIS A 337 -3.13 -59.51 25.02
N HIS A 338 -2.98 -60.32 23.98
CA HIS A 338 -3.86 -60.22 22.81
C HIS A 338 -3.87 -61.50 22.01
N PHE A 339 -4.92 -61.72 21.22
CA PHE A 339 -5.01 -62.83 20.28
C PHE A 339 -5.39 -62.32 18.89
N ILE A 340 -4.72 -62.87 17.86
CA ILE A 340 -4.88 -62.50 16.47
C ILE A 340 -5.36 -63.72 15.69
N LYS A 341 -6.47 -63.61 14.97
CA LYS A 341 -6.99 -64.64 14.05
C LYS A 341 -7.17 -64.03 12.67
N ASN A 342 -6.64 -64.66 11.62
CA ASN A 342 -6.68 -64.15 10.24
C ASN A 342 -6.17 -62.70 10.11
N ASN A 343 -5.03 -62.38 10.74
CA ASN A 343 -4.45 -61.03 10.82
C ASN A 343 -5.36 -59.95 11.48
N LYS A 344 -6.34 -60.36 12.31
CA LYS A 344 -7.26 -59.46 13.03
C LYS A 344 -7.37 -59.81 14.51
N LEU A 345 -7.55 -58.83 15.40
CA LEU A 345 -7.73 -59.08 16.84
C LEU A 345 -9.01 -59.88 17.12
N GLN A 346 -8.97 -60.79 18.09
CA GLN A 346 -10.11 -61.62 18.48
C GLN A 346 -10.08 -61.90 19.98
N GLY A 347 -11.21 -61.75 20.66
CA GLY A 347 -11.35 -61.94 22.09
C GLY A 347 -10.75 -60.79 22.90
N SER A 348 -10.27 -61.13 24.10
CA SER A 348 -9.76 -60.14 25.05
C SER A 348 -8.41 -59.58 24.60
N TYR A 349 -8.30 -58.26 24.63
CA TYR A 349 -7.07 -57.50 24.50
C TYR A 349 -6.89 -56.72 25.80
N LYS A 350 -5.74 -56.90 26.45
CA LYS A 350 -5.39 -56.18 27.68
C LYS A 350 -4.02 -55.56 27.56
N GLU A 351 -3.85 -54.41 28.17
CA GLU A 351 -2.56 -53.73 28.31
C GLU A 351 -2.43 -53.24 29.74
N TRP A 352 -1.22 -53.16 30.24
CA TRP A 352 -0.92 -52.69 31.59
C TRP A 352 0.09 -51.54 31.55
N PHE A 353 0.03 -50.67 32.55
CA PHE A 353 1.05 -49.65 32.80
C PHE A 353 2.32 -50.29 33.38
N ALA A 354 3.44 -49.54 33.37
CA ALA A 354 4.72 -50.00 33.92
C ALA A 354 4.64 -50.34 35.42
N ASN A 355 3.72 -49.70 36.15
CA ASN A 355 3.47 -50.00 37.56
C ASN A 355 2.71 -51.34 37.77
N GLY A 356 2.14 -51.93 36.72
CA GLY A 356 1.37 -53.17 36.76
C GLY A 356 -0.16 -52.99 36.83
N ASN A 357 -0.66 -51.74 36.89
CA ASN A 357 -2.09 -51.47 36.86
C ASN A 357 -2.64 -51.68 35.44
N LEU A 358 -3.89 -52.15 35.34
CA LEU A 358 -4.54 -52.38 34.06
C LEU A 358 -4.73 -51.03 33.35
N LYS A 359 -4.37 -50.95 32.07
CA LYS A 359 -4.45 -49.75 31.23
C LYS A 359 -5.68 -49.79 30.33
N ILE A 360 -5.89 -50.91 29.63
CA ILE A 360 -7.08 -51.15 28.80
C ILE A 360 -7.52 -52.61 28.91
N ASP A 361 -8.84 -52.81 28.82
CA ASP A 361 -9.50 -54.11 28.76
C ASP A 361 -10.58 -54.04 27.68
N PHE A 362 -10.22 -54.50 26.49
CA PHE A 362 -11.05 -54.45 25.29
C PHE A 362 -11.40 -55.85 24.83
N ASN A 363 -12.50 -55.95 24.10
CA ASN A 363 -12.96 -57.19 23.52
C ASN A 363 -13.22 -57.02 22.03
N TYR A 364 -12.67 -57.95 21.24
CA TYR A 364 -12.68 -57.92 19.79
C TYR A 364 -13.40 -59.13 19.19
N ASN A 365 -14.11 -58.91 18.09
CA ASN A 365 -14.66 -59.96 17.24
C ASN A 365 -14.30 -59.68 15.78
N GLU A 366 -13.54 -60.57 15.13
CA GLU A 366 -13.04 -60.41 13.76
C GLU A 366 -12.35 -59.06 13.48
N GLY A 367 -11.55 -58.60 14.43
CA GLY A 367 -10.82 -57.33 14.38
C GLY A 367 -11.62 -56.12 14.82
N LYS A 368 -12.90 -56.28 15.17
CA LYS A 368 -13.81 -55.20 15.53
C LYS A 368 -14.11 -55.16 17.01
N LEU A 369 -14.22 -53.98 17.63
CA LEU A 369 -14.66 -53.84 19.02
C LEU A 369 -16.09 -54.34 19.20
N GLU A 370 -16.33 -55.13 20.24
CA GLU A 370 -17.62 -55.76 20.55
C GLU A 370 -17.83 -55.85 22.07
N GLY A 371 -19.00 -55.44 22.58
CA GLY A 371 -19.31 -55.46 24.01
C GLY A 371 -18.75 -54.28 24.81
N LEU A 372 -18.47 -54.50 26.09
CA LEU A 372 -18.04 -53.48 27.05
C LEU A 372 -16.52 -53.30 27.02
N GLN A 373 -16.06 -52.07 26.80
CA GLN A 373 -14.65 -51.71 26.72
C GLN A 373 -14.29 -50.75 27.85
N LYS A 374 -13.14 -50.97 28.48
CA LYS A 374 -12.68 -50.16 29.61
C LYS A 374 -11.26 -49.68 29.41
N GLU A 375 -11.05 -48.42 29.77
CA GLU A 375 -9.72 -47.81 29.88
C GLU A 375 -9.56 -47.25 31.29
N TYR A 376 -8.33 -47.22 31.78
CA TYR A 376 -7.99 -46.82 33.14
C TYR A 376 -6.83 -45.82 33.14
N PHE A 377 -6.74 -45.03 34.20
CA PHE A 377 -5.56 -44.22 34.52
C PHE A 377 -4.48 -45.08 35.17
N GLU A 378 -3.24 -44.57 35.20
CA GLU A 378 -2.13 -45.25 35.87
C GLU A 378 -2.37 -45.45 37.38
N SER A 379 -3.25 -44.64 37.97
CA SER A 379 -3.77 -44.75 39.34
C SER A 379 -4.81 -45.86 39.57
N SER A 380 -5.17 -46.66 38.56
CA SER A 380 -6.25 -47.67 38.56
C SER A 380 -7.68 -47.11 38.55
N GLN A 381 -7.87 -45.80 38.51
CA GLN A 381 -9.20 -45.20 38.35
C GLN A 381 -9.74 -45.44 36.93
N LEU A 382 -11.05 -45.66 36.81
CA LEU A 382 -11.71 -45.83 35.51
C LEU A 382 -11.59 -44.52 34.71
N LYS A 383 -11.07 -44.59 33.49
CA LYS A 383 -10.94 -43.45 32.57
C LYS A 383 -12.09 -43.41 31.58
N VAL A 384 -12.38 -44.54 30.91
CA VAL A 384 -13.46 -44.66 29.93
C VAL A 384 -14.17 -46.00 30.12
N GLU A 385 -15.49 -45.98 29.98
CA GLU A 385 -16.34 -47.16 29.86
C GLU A 385 -17.32 -46.96 28.70
N SER A 386 -17.32 -47.86 27.72
CA SER A 386 -18.19 -47.74 26.55
C SER A 386 -18.60 -49.09 26.01
N ASN A 387 -19.84 -49.20 25.54
CA ASN A 387 -20.32 -50.37 24.82
C ASN A 387 -20.12 -50.19 23.31
N TYR A 388 -19.76 -51.27 22.62
CA TYR A 388 -19.54 -51.33 21.19
C TYR A 388 -20.28 -52.51 20.57
N LYS A 389 -20.69 -52.35 19.32
CA LYS A 389 -21.25 -53.38 18.46
C LYS A 389 -20.67 -53.19 17.06
N ASN A 390 -19.88 -54.15 16.57
CA ASN A 390 -19.20 -54.08 15.28
C ASN A 390 -18.43 -52.76 15.05
N ASP A 391 -17.50 -52.41 15.95
CA ASP A 391 -16.71 -51.15 15.97
C ASP A 391 -17.50 -49.86 16.26
N LYS A 392 -18.83 -49.92 16.34
CA LYS A 392 -19.65 -48.74 16.60
C LYS A 392 -20.03 -48.67 18.06
N LYS A 393 -19.87 -47.50 18.69
CA LYS A 393 -20.36 -47.28 20.05
C LYS A 393 -21.89 -47.42 20.08
N ASP A 394 -22.40 -48.31 20.91
CA ASP A 394 -23.83 -48.61 20.98
C ASP A 394 -24.21 -48.81 22.46
N GLY A 395 -24.98 -47.87 23.01
CA GLY A 395 -25.32 -47.78 24.43
C GLY A 395 -24.66 -46.62 25.15
N LEU A 396 -24.41 -46.80 26.45
CA LEU A 396 -23.88 -45.74 27.31
C LEU A 396 -22.36 -45.63 27.18
N TYR A 397 -21.87 -44.41 26.94
CA TYR A 397 -20.46 -44.03 27.04
C TYR A 397 -20.27 -43.16 28.28
N LYS A 398 -19.27 -43.49 29.09
CA LYS A 398 -18.83 -42.72 30.25
C LYS A 398 -17.33 -42.46 30.16
N GLU A 399 -16.94 -41.29 30.61
CA GLU A 399 -15.55 -40.88 30.72
C GLU A 399 -15.39 -40.10 32.02
N CYS A 400 -14.33 -40.38 32.76
CA CYS A 400 -14.03 -39.81 34.06
C CYS A 400 -12.66 -39.14 34.05
N TYR A 401 -12.50 -38.16 34.94
CA TYR A 401 -11.21 -37.57 35.27
C TYR A 401 -10.40 -38.49 36.19
N GLU A 402 -9.09 -38.24 36.31
CA GLU A 402 -8.21 -39.07 37.14
C GLU A 402 -8.57 -39.01 38.65
N ASN A 403 -9.21 -37.92 39.07
CA ASN A 403 -9.76 -37.78 40.42
C ASN A 403 -11.05 -38.59 40.67
N GLY A 404 -11.54 -39.33 39.66
CA GLY A 404 -12.74 -40.16 39.71
C GLY A 404 -14.06 -39.44 39.40
N ILE A 405 -14.05 -38.13 39.18
CA ILE A 405 -15.25 -37.37 38.82
C ILE A 405 -15.66 -37.69 37.38
N LEU A 406 -16.96 -37.89 37.15
CA LEU A 406 -17.52 -38.15 35.82
C LEU A 406 -17.32 -36.90 34.93
N ALA A 407 -16.52 -37.00 33.88
CA ALA A 407 -16.25 -35.91 32.94
C ALA A 407 -17.35 -35.81 31.88
N LYS A 408 -17.87 -36.95 31.43
CA LYS A 408 -18.81 -37.01 30.30
C LYS A 408 -19.64 -38.29 30.33
N LYS A 409 -20.92 -38.15 29.96
CA LYS A 409 -21.87 -39.26 29.82
C LYS A 409 -22.73 -39.07 28.58
N ILE A 410 -22.73 -40.05 27.67
CA ILE A 410 -23.40 -39.96 26.37
C ILE A 410 -24.26 -41.20 26.12
N SER A 411 -25.48 -41.00 25.63
CA SER A 411 -26.30 -42.08 25.05
C SER A 411 -26.01 -42.20 23.55
N LEU A 412 -25.51 -43.35 23.10
CA LEU A 412 -25.11 -43.60 21.71
C LEU A 412 -25.94 -44.75 21.11
N LYS A 413 -26.21 -44.67 19.80
CA LYS A 413 -26.81 -45.75 19.00
C LYS A 413 -26.13 -45.77 17.63
N ASP A 414 -25.61 -46.93 17.22
CA ASP A 414 -24.88 -47.10 15.96
C ASP A 414 -23.74 -46.09 15.74
N GLY A 415 -23.09 -45.65 16.84
CA GLY A 415 -22.01 -44.66 16.85
C GLY A 415 -22.48 -43.20 16.96
N LEU A 416 -23.77 -42.92 16.79
CA LEU A 416 -24.34 -41.57 16.80
C LEU A 416 -24.93 -41.23 18.17
N LYS A 417 -24.89 -39.97 18.60
CA LYS A 417 -25.60 -39.50 19.80
C LYS A 417 -27.09 -39.63 19.61
N ASN A 418 -27.75 -40.34 20.51
CA ASN A 418 -29.19 -40.54 20.49
C ASN A 418 -29.71 -40.56 21.93
N GLY A 419 -30.17 -39.41 22.39
CA GLY A 419 -30.57 -39.12 23.77
C GLY A 419 -29.70 -38.02 24.41
N LYS A 420 -29.58 -38.07 25.74
CA LYS A 420 -28.89 -37.04 26.51
C LYS A 420 -27.38 -37.17 26.50
N LEU A 421 -26.72 -36.02 26.42
CA LEU A 421 -25.28 -35.81 26.65
C LEU A 421 -25.12 -34.91 27.88
N TYR A 422 -24.29 -35.35 28.81
CA TYR A 422 -23.85 -34.60 29.97
C TYR A 422 -22.34 -34.44 29.96
N GLN A 423 -21.86 -33.27 30.35
CA GLN A 423 -20.44 -33.01 30.61
C GLN A 423 -20.30 -32.23 31.91
N TYR A 424 -19.17 -32.43 32.57
CA TYR A 424 -18.81 -31.81 33.85
C TYR A 424 -17.38 -31.27 33.76
N TYR A 425 -17.04 -30.35 34.65
CA TYR A 425 -15.67 -29.88 34.86
C TYR A 425 -14.92 -30.77 35.86
N GLU A 426 -13.60 -30.62 35.95
CA GLU A 426 -12.75 -31.40 36.87
C GLU A 426 -13.09 -31.21 38.35
N ASN A 427 -13.71 -30.08 38.70
CA ASN A 427 -14.22 -29.78 40.04
C ASN A 427 -15.60 -30.41 40.32
N GLY A 428 -16.23 -31.05 39.33
CA GLY A 428 -17.55 -31.67 39.42
C GLY A 428 -18.74 -30.76 39.08
N SER A 429 -18.54 -29.46 38.78
CA SER A 429 -19.64 -28.59 38.33
C SER A 429 -20.14 -28.96 36.93
N PHE A 430 -21.39 -28.64 36.64
CA PHE A 430 -21.98 -28.91 35.33
C PHE A 430 -21.29 -28.06 34.25
N LYS A 431 -21.01 -28.68 33.11
CA LYS A 431 -20.43 -28.01 31.94
C LYS A 431 -21.43 -27.91 30.81
N PHE A 432 -22.14 -29.01 30.51
CA PHE A 432 -23.06 -29.07 29.38
C PHE A 432 -24.16 -30.11 29.59
N GLU A 433 -25.37 -29.77 29.15
CA GLU A 433 -26.50 -30.69 28.99
C GLU A 433 -27.15 -30.42 27.62
N GLY A 434 -27.39 -31.48 26.86
CA GLY A 434 -28.12 -31.37 25.61
C GLY A 434 -28.73 -32.70 25.19
N ASN A 435 -29.80 -32.63 24.43
CA ASN A 435 -30.45 -33.79 23.84
C ASN A 435 -30.17 -33.85 22.32
N PHE A 436 -30.05 -35.07 21.80
CA PHE A 436 -29.62 -35.36 20.44
C PHE A 436 -30.45 -36.48 19.83
N ILE A 437 -30.74 -36.37 18.54
CA ILE A 437 -31.32 -37.44 17.72
C ILE A 437 -30.40 -37.65 16.52
N ASN A 438 -29.75 -38.82 16.45
CA ASN A 438 -28.79 -39.16 15.39
C ASN A 438 -27.73 -38.06 15.15
N ASP A 439 -27.04 -37.65 16.22
CA ASP A 439 -26.07 -36.55 16.29
C ASP A 439 -26.61 -35.13 16.10
N ASN A 440 -27.87 -34.95 15.69
CA ASN A 440 -28.48 -33.62 15.57
C ASN A 440 -29.00 -33.15 16.94
N PRO A 441 -28.65 -31.93 17.40
CA PRO A 441 -29.29 -31.27 18.52
C PRO A 441 -30.82 -31.27 18.40
N ASP A 442 -31.52 -31.68 19.46
CA ASP A 442 -32.99 -31.67 19.47
C ASP A 442 -33.50 -31.37 20.89
N GLY A 443 -34.17 -30.24 21.06
CA GLY A 443 -34.61 -29.69 22.33
C GLY A 443 -33.62 -28.68 22.94
N LEU A 444 -33.78 -28.45 24.25
CA LEU A 444 -33.01 -27.45 24.99
C LEU A 444 -31.57 -27.91 25.26
N GLN A 445 -30.61 -27.07 24.92
CA GLN A 445 -29.21 -27.21 25.27
C GLN A 445 -28.78 -26.11 26.21
N LYS A 446 -27.98 -26.48 27.21
CA LYS A 446 -27.44 -25.57 28.22
C LYS A 446 -25.96 -25.81 28.41
N GLU A 447 -25.23 -24.73 28.60
CA GLU A 447 -23.82 -24.72 28.97
C GLU A 447 -23.65 -23.85 30.22
N TRP A 448 -22.72 -24.21 31.10
CA TRP A 448 -22.43 -23.48 32.33
C TRP A 448 -20.93 -23.19 32.46
N TYR A 449 -20.60 -22.13 33.20
CA TYR A 449 -19.25 -21.84 33.66
C TYR A 449 -18.86 -22.72 34.85
N GLU A 450 -17.55 -22.81 35.15
CA GLU A 450 -17.04 -23.61 36.27
C GLU A 450 -17.63 -23.21 37.63
N ASN A 451 -18.05 -21.95 37.77
CA ASN A 451 -18.70 -21.39 38.95
C ASN A 451 -20.21 -21.69 39.07
N ASN A 452 -20.76 -22.54 38.20
CA ASN A 452 -22.17 -22.91 38.07
C ASN A 452 -23.12 -21.83 37.49
N ASN A 453 -22.61 -20.66 37.07
CA ASN A 453 -23.44 -19.71 36.35
C ASN A 453 -23.76 -20.25 34.95
N LEU A 454 -25.02 -20.10 34.51
CA LEU A 454 -25.43 -20.47 33.17
C LEU A 454 -24.68 -19.62 32.16
N LYS A 455 -24.11 -20.23 31.13
CA LYS A 455 -23.33 -19.58 30.07
C LYS A 455 -24.15 -19.41 28.80
N VAL A 456 -24.83 -20.47 28.38
CA VAL A 456 -25.69 -20.49 27.19
C VAL A 456 -26.95 -21.30 27.47
N SER A 457 -28.07 -20.86 26.90
CA SER A 457 -29.31 -21.63 26.78
C SER A 457 -29.89 -21.43 25.39
N ILE A 458 -30.00 -22.50 24.62
CA ILE A 458 -30.47 -22.47 23.24
C ILE A 458 -31.37 -23.67 22.94
N GLU A 459 -32.42 -23.45 22.17
CA GLU A 459 -33.36 -24.51 21.77
C GLU A 459 -33.14 -24.89 20.30
N PHE A 460 -33.21 -26.19 20.04
CA PHE A 460 -33.06 -26.78 18.72
C PHE A 460 -34.27 -27.62 18.35
N ASN A 461 -34.58 -27.68 17.06
CA ASN A 461 -35.52 -28.63 16.48
C ASN A 461 -34.82 -29.31 15.29
N ASN A 462 -34.54 -30.62 15.41
CA ASN A 462 -33.85 -31.40 14.38
C ASN A 462 -32.57 -30.74 13.82
N GLY A 463 -31.73 -30.23 14.71
CA GLY A 463 -30.43 -29.61 14.39
C GLY A 463 -30.49 -28.13 14.05
N LYS A 464 -31.67 -27.55 13.84
CA LYS A 464 -31.84 -26.11 13.58
C LYS A 464 -32.18 -25.35 14.85
N LYS A 465 -31.64 -24.14 15.02
CA LYS A 465 -31.99 -23.24 16.12
C LYS A 465 -33.45 -22.83 16.00
N GLN A 466 -34.17 -22.89 17.11
CA GLN A 466 -35.57 -22.55 17.21
C GLN A 466 -35.84 -21.89 18.58
N GLY A 467 -36.72 -20.90 18.63
CA GLY A 467 -37.12 -20.28 19.89
C GLY A 467 -36.02 -19.41 20.50
N SER A 468 -35.94 -19.39 21.83
CA SER A 468 -35.11 -18.43 22.57
C SER A 468 -33.66 -18.90 22.69
N HIS A 469 -32.72 -18.00 22.38
CA HIS A 469 -31.30 -18.15 22.64
C HIS A 469 -30.84 -17.06 23.60
N LYS A 470 -30.20 -17.46 24.70
CA LYS A 470 -29.61 -16.56 25.70
C LYS A 470 -28.17 -16.94 25.97
N GLU A 471 -27.31 -15.94 26.04
CA GLU A 471 -25.94 -16.09 26.54
C GLU A 471 -25.71 -15.13 27.71
N PHE A 472 -24.86 -15.52 28.64
CA PHE A 472 -24.59 -14.80 29.88
C PHE A 472 -23.08 -14.66 30.07
N HIS A 473 -22.67 -13.60 30.76
CA HIS A 473 -21.30 -13.42 31.23
C HIS A 473 -21.00 -14.35 32.41
N GLU A 474 -19.71 -14.54 32.73
CA GLU A 474 -19.28 -15.42 33.83
C GLU A 474 -19.80 -14.98 35.21
N ASN A 475 -20.11 -13.70 35.39
CA ASN A 475 -20.74 -13.16 36.59
C ASN A 475 -22.27 -13.44 36.68
N GLY A 476 -22.87 -14.03 35.64
CA GLY A 476 -24.29 -14.35 35.55
C GLY A 476 -25.17 -13.28 34.89
N ASP A 477 -24.61 -12.14 34.48
CA ASP A 477 -25.36 -11.09 33.78
C ASP A 477 -25.70 -11.53 32.35
N LEU A 478 -26.88 -11.17 31.85
CA LEU A 478 -27.28 -11.45 30.48
C LEU A 478 -26.40 -10.67 29.50
N ALA A 479 -25.77 -11.38 28.55
CA ALA A 479 -24.88 -10.82 27.53
C ALA A 479 -25.57 -10.69 26.18
N PHE A 480 -26.48 -11.62 25.88
CA PHE A 480 -27.13 -11.75 24.59
C PHE A 480 -28.50 -12.39 24.73
N THR A 481 -29.48 -11.91 23.97
CA THR A 481 -30.74 -12.62 23.72
C THR A 481 -31.16 -12.47 22.27
N ALA A 482 -31.69 -13.54 21.70
CA ALA A 482 -32.30 -13.54 20.39
C ALA A 482 -33.36 -14.64 20.28
N ASN A 483 -34.21 -14.53 19.28
CA ASN A 483 -35.15 -15.59 18.90
C ASN A 483 -34.81 -16.09 17.49
N TYR A 484 -34.96 -17.39 17.29
CA TYR A 484 -34.68 -18.08 16.03
C TYR A 484 -35.91 -18.83 15.52
N LEU A 485 -36.05 -18.86 14.20
CA LEU A 485 -36.99 -19.69 13.46
C LEU A 485 -36.22 -20.34 12.29
N ASP A 486 -36.06 -21.67 12.34
CA ASP A 486 -35.30 -22.43 11.34
C ASP A 486 -33.90 -21.84 11.03
N ASP A 487 -33.08 -21.63 12.07
CA ASP A 487 -31.74 -20.97 12.01
C ASP A 487 -31.73 -19.48 11.65
N GLY A 488 -32.82 -18.91 11.15
CA GLY A 488 -32.96 -17.48 10.90
C GLY A 488 -33.35 -16.72 12.16
N LEU A 489 -32.75 -15.55 12.40
CA LEU A 489 -33.21 -14.64 13.46
C LEU A 489 -34.62 -14.14 13.17
N ASP A 490 -35.51 -14.21 14.15
CA ASP A 490 -36.90 -13.78 14.02
C ASP A 490 -37.37 -13.08 15.31
N GLY A 491 -37.50 -11.75 15.24
CA GLY A 491 -37.74 -10.87 16.38
C GLY A 491 -36.50 -10.07 16.83
N ASP A 492 -36.51 -9.63 18.08
CA ASP A 492 -35.45 -8.77 18.62
C ASP A 492 -34.19 -9.56 18.97
N LEU A 493 -33.05 -9.12 18.43
CA LEU A 493 -31.72 -9.41 18.94
C LEU A 493 -31.29 -8.28 19.86
N ILE A 494 -30.86 -8.61 21.09
CA ILE A 494 -30.38 -7.65 22.08
C ILE A 494 -29.02 -8.11 22.60
N ILE A 495 -28.04 -7.22 22.54
CA ILE A 495 -26.69 -7.40 23.08
C ILE A 495 -26.53 -6.46 24.26
N TYR A 496 -25.87 -6.88 25.34
CA TYR A 496 -25.67 -6.10 26.55
C TYR A 496 -24.17 -5.82 26.80
N TYR A 497 -23.85 -4.70 27.45
CA TYR A 497 -22.52 -4.42 27.99
C TYR A 497 -22.30 -5.10 29.35
N SER A 498 -23.34 -5.05 30.18
CA SER A 498 -23.38 -5.57 31.56
C SER A 498 -24.84 -5.62 32.00
N LYS A 499 -25.12 -6.04 33.24
CA LYS A 499 -26.46 -6.04 33.83
C LYS A 499 -27.29 -4.81 33.45
N ASP A 500 -28.42 -5.05 32.80
CA ASP A 500 -29.42 -4.05 32.38
C ASP A 500 -28.92 -2.91 31.45
N LYS A 501 -27.69 -3.01 30.91
CA LYS A 501 -27.12 -2.02 29.97
C LYS A 501 -27.08 -2.58 28.55
N ILE A 502 -28.08 -2.23 27.75
CA ILE A 502 -28.15 -2.62 26.34
C ILE A 502 -27.02 -1.93 25.57
N LYS A 503 -26.35 -2.69 24.70
CA LYS A 503 -25.39 -2.22 23.71
C LYS A 503 -26.05 -2.05 22.35
N GLU A 504 -26.81 -3.05 21.92
CA GLU A 504 -27.46 -3.06 20.59
C GLU A 504 -28.83 -3.74 20.70
N LYS A 505 -29.81 -3.19 19.97
CA LYS A 505 -31.12 -3.80 19.77
C LYS A 505 -31.46 -3.74 18.29
N ILE A 506 -31.61 -4.90 17.66
CA ILE A 506 -31.88 -5.01 16.21
C ILE A 506 -33.06 -5.96 16.01
N THR A 507 -34.05 -5.54 15.23
CA THR A 507 -35.20 -6.38 14.90
C THR A 507 -34.93 -7.14 13.61
N PHE A 508 -35.24 -8.43 13.60
CA PHE A 508 -35.14 -9.31 12.43
C PHE A 508 -36.51 -9.89 12.06
N ASN A 509 -36.70 -10.15 10.78
CA ASN A 509 -37.82 -10.91 10.24
C ASN A 509 -37.26 -11.98 9.31
N LYS A 510 -37.39 -13.26 9.69
CA LYS A 510 -36.88 -14.41 8.93
C LYS A 510 -35.43 -14.25 8.43
N GLY A 511 -34.55 -13.81 9.33
CA GLY A 511 -33.12 -13.68 9.10
C GLY A 511 -32.64 -12.35 8.51
N LYS A 512 -33.55 -11.46 8.09
CA LYS A 512 -33.20 -10.13 7.58
C LYS A 512 -33.49 -9.03 8.60
N LYS A 513 -32.66 -8.00 8.66
CA LYS A 513 -32.91 -6.81 9.48
C LYS A 513 -34.13 -6.07 8.95
N GLU A 514 -35.03 -5.73 9.86
CA GLU A 514 -36.30 -5.08 9.56
C GLU A 514 -36.57 -4.03 10.65
N ASN A 515 -37.28 -2.95 10.32
CA ASN A 515 -37.70 -1.93 11.28
C ASN A 515 -36.51 -1.24 12.01
N VAL A 516 -36.73 -0.70 13.21
CA VAL A 516 -35.75 0.11 13.94
C VAL A 516 -34.61 -0.76 14.52
N ALA A 517 -33.38 -0.33 14.28
CA ALA A 517 -32.18 -0.76 14.98
C ALA A 517 -31.63 0.39 15.84
N LEU A 518 -31.21 0.07 17.07
CA LEU A 518 -30.68 0.99 18.05
C LEU A 518 -29.33 0.50 18.56
N TRP A 519 -28.35 1.40 18.58
CA TRP A 519 -27.05 1.21 19.23
C TRP A 519 -26.95 2.19 20.39
N TYR A 520 -26.29 1.79 21.46
CA TYR A 520 -26.21 2.55 22.71
C TYR A 520 -24.76 2.70 23.20
N TYR A 521 -24.48 3.85 23.79
CA TYR A 521 -23.29 4.07 24.61
C TYR A 521 -23.39 3.33 25.95
N GLN A 522 -22.26 3.11 26.63
CA GLN A 522 -22.22 2.45 27.94
C GLN A 522 -22.97 3.22 29.05
N ASN A 523 -23.24 4.51 28.83
CA ASN A 523 -24.05 5.34 29.72
C ASN A 523 -25.57 5.15 29.51
N GLY A 524 -25.98 4.33 28.53
CA GLY A 524 -27.37 4.02 28.21
C GLY A 524 -28.03 4.97 27.20
N GLN A 525 -27.33 6.01 26.74
CA GLN A 525 -27.84 6.89 25.69
C GLN A 525 -27.71 6.23 24.31
N ILE A 526 -28.65 6.54 23.41
CA ILE A 526 -28.62 6.05 22.03
C ILE A 526 -27.40 6.67 21.33
N GLU A 527 -26.56 5.82 20.74
CA GLU A 527 -25.45 6.21 19.86
C GLU A 527 -25.95 6.36 18.42
N LYS A 528 -26.80 5.44 17.97
CA LYS A 528 -27.32 5.45 16.60
C LYS A 528 -28.69 4.84 16.54
N ARG A 529 -29.52 5.41 15.68
CA ARG A 529 -30.82 4.89 15.26
C ARG A 529 -30.82 4.75 13.75
N ALA A 530 -31.25 3.60 13.24
CA ALA A 530 -31.47 3.38 11.81
C ALA A 530 -32.75 2.58 11.61
N ILE A 531 -33.40 2.75 10.46
CA ILE A 531 -34.55 1.94 10.06
C ILE A 531 -34.07 1.04 8.93
N PHE A 532 -34.35 -0.27 9.04
CA PHE A 532 -34.02 -1.26 8.04
C PHE A 532 -35.28 -1.78 7.35
N LYS A 533 -35.13 -2.15 6.09
CA LYS A 533 -36.09 -2.92 5.32
C LYS A 533 -35.31 -3.89 4.43
N ASP A 534 -35.53 -5.19 4.58
CA ASP A 534 -34.80 -6.21 3.83
C ASP A 534 -33.25 -6.02 3.87
N ASP A 535 -32.68 -5.86 5.07
CA ASP A 535 -31.24 -5.61 5.32
C ASP A 535 -30.68 -4.26 4.84
N LYS A 536 -31.47 -3.43 4.17
CA LYS A 536 -31.06 -2.12 3.67
C LYS A 536 -31.57 -1.01 4.58
N ILE A 537 -30.76 0.04 4.77
CA ILE A 537 -31.20 1.23 5.51
C ILE A 537 -32.23 1.99 4.66
N GLU A 538 -33.31 2.40 5.30
CA GLU A 538 -34.45 3.10 4.69
C GLU A 538 -34.79 4.32 5.56
N ASN A 539 -35.18 5.45 4.94
CA ASN A 539 -35.48 6.73 5.61
C ASN A 539 -34.30 7.32 6.40
N GLU A 540 -34.59 8.11 7.44
CA GLU A 540 -33.60 8.79 8.27
C GLU A 540 -32.85 7.83 9.22
N SER A 541 -31.53 7.82 9.13
CA SER A 541 -30.61 7.32 10.16
C SER A 541 -30.00 8.49 10.93
N THR A 542 -30.04 8.39 12.25
CA THR A 542 -29.61 9.47 13.15
C THR A 542 -28.55 8.94 14.09
N GLY A 543 -27.37 9.57 14.08
CA GLY A 543 -26.31 9.33 15.04
C GLY A 543 -26.33 10.39 16.12
N TYR A 544 -25.85 10.04 17.31
CA TYR A 544 -25.82 10.91 18.48
C TYR A 544 -24.43 10.85 19.13
N PHE A 545 -24.04 11.94 19.79
CA PHE A 545 -22.88 11.98 20.68
C PHE A 545 -23.22 11.33 22.03
N GLU A 546 -22.19 11.04 22.84
CA GLU A 546 -22.34 10.43 24.17
C GLU A 546 -23.12 11.29 25.18
N ASP A 547 -23.36 12.56 24.90
CA ASP A 547 -24.24 13.43 25.69
C ASP A 547 -25.69 13.51 25.16
N GLY A 548 -26.00 12.76 24.11
CA GLY A 548 -27.35 12.54 23.59
C GLY A 548 -27.76 13.52 22.49
N ALA A 549 -26.90 14.49 22.17
CA ALA A 549 -27.19 15.39 21.06
C ALA A 549 -26.88 14.74 19.70
N ILE A 550 -27.55 15.20 18.66
CA ILE A 550 -27.40 14.67 17.31
C ILE A 550 -25.99 14.94 16.76
N ALA A 551 -25.33 13.89 16.27
CA ALA A 551 -24.05 13.91 15.58
C ALA A 551 -24.21 13.94 14.06
N PHE A 552 -25.22 13.26 13.53
CA PHE A 552 -25.58 13.34 12.12
C PHE A 552 -27.04 12.93 11.90
N LYS A 553 -27.60 13.40 10.77
CA LYS A 553 -28.85 12.92 10.18
C LYS A 553 -28.58 12.59 8.72
N GLN A 554 -28.91 11.38 8.32
CA GLN A 554 -28.64 10.89 6.98
C GLN A 554 -29.87 10.17 6.44
N ASN A 555 -30.29 10.53 5.24
CA ASN A 555 -31.49 9.98 4.61
C ASN A 555 -31.12 8.92 3.56
N PHE A 556 -31.83 7.79 3.58
CA PHE A 556 -31.58 6.64 2.71
C PHE A 556 -32.85 6.13 2.04
N LYS A 557 -32.68 5.52 0.88
CA LYS A 557 -33.70 4.72 0.18
C LYS A 557 -33.02 3.53 -0.48
N ASP A 558 -33.53 2.33 -0.23
CA ASP A 558 -32.93 1.07 -0.69
C ASP A 558 -31.43 0.93 -0.34
N GLY A 559 -31.02 1.47 0.82
CA GLY A 559 -29.64 1.44 1.30
C GLY A 559 -28.70 2.44 0.62
N LYS A 560 -29.20 3.31 -0.26
CA LYS A 560 -28.43 4.38 -0.91
C LYS A 560 -28.81 5.75 -0.32
N PRO A 561 -27.85 6.68 -0.20
CA PRO A 561 -28.13 8.00 0.35
C PRO A 561 -28.99 8.81 -0.63
N ILE A 562 -29.99 9.52 -0.11
CA ILE A 562 -30.93 10.36 -0.86
C ILE A 562 -31.31 11.57 -0.03
N GLY A 563 -31.60 12.71 -0.64
CA GLY A 563 -32.00 13.92 0.07
C GLY A 563 -30.89 14.54 0.93
N GLU A 564 -31.29 15.40 1.86
CA GLU A 564 -30.40 16.17 2.74
C GLU A 564 -29.64 15.28 3.73
N GLN A 565 -28.36 15.59 3.93
CA GLN A 565 -27.43 14.90 4.82
C GLN A 565 -26.72 15.97 5.68
N ILE A 566 -26.80 15.84 7.00
CA ILE A 566 -26.23 16.83 7.93
C ILE A 566 -25.33 16.13 8.93
N GLU A 567 -24.14 16.68 9.14
CA GLU A 567 -23.20 16.29 10.21
C GLU A 567 -22.97 17.48 11.15
N TYR A 568 -22.76 17.20 12.44
CA TYR A 568 -22.52 18.21 13.47
C TYR A 568 -21.14 18.03 14.12
N PHE A 569 -20.58 19.12 14.65
CA PHE A 569 -19.39 19.06 15.51
C PHE A 569 -19.74 18.55 16.92
N PRO A 570 -18.79 17.86 17.61
CA PRO A 570 -18.94 17.58 19.03
C PRO A 570 -18.95 18.89 19.83
N LYS A 571 -19.60 18.89 21.00
CA LYS A 571 -19.65 20.06 21.86
C LYS A 571 -18.24 20.44 22.34
N THR A 572 -17.88 21.70 22.18
CA THR A 572 -16.64 22.27 22.72
C THR A 572 -16.92 23.02 24.02
N LEU A 573 -15.91 23.17 24.89
CA LEU A 573 -16.04 23.88 26.17
C LEU A 573 -16.55 25.32 26.02
N THR A 574 -16.35 25.93 24.85
CA THR A 574 -16.63 27.34 24.59
C THR A 574 -18.01 27.60 23.97
N LYS A 575 -18.75 26.55 23.53
CA LYS A 575 -20.05 26.72 22.86
C LYS A 575 -21.17 25.95 23.54
N LYS A 576 -22.30 26.64 23.75
CA LYS A 576 -23.52 26.06 24.32
C LYS A 576 -24.25 25.16 23.34
N GLU A 577 -24.22 25.48 22.04
CA GLU A 577 -24.90 24.76 20.97
C GLU A 577 -23.90 24.14 19.99
N ARG A 578 -24.28 22.99 19.41
CA ARG A 578 -23.51 22.32 18.37
C ARG A 578 -23.77 22.96 17.03
N GLN A 579 -22.71 23.07 16.25
CA GLN A 579 -22.77 23.65 14.92
C GLN A 579 -22.70 22.56 13.86
N ILE A 580 -23.33 22.85 12.72
CA ILE A 580 -23.23 22.02 11.52
C ILE A 580 -21.75 21.99 11.12
N LYS A 581 -21.25 20.79 10.86
CA LYS A 581 -19.93 20.52 10.29
C LYS A 581 -20.02 20.40 8.78
N LYS A 582 -21.04 19.70 8.29
CA LYS A 582 -21.24 19.43 6.87
C LYS A 582 -22.73 19.33 6.55
N ASP A 583 -23.11 19.89 5.41
CA ASP A 583 -24.47 19.89 4.86
C ASP A 583 -24.37 19.63 3.35
N PHE A 584 -25.05 18.60 2.87
CA PHE A 584 -24.99 18.16 1.47
C PHE A 584 -26.23 17.34 1.09
N PHE A 585 -26.49 17.20 -0.21
CA PHE A 585 -27.73 16.64 -0.72
C PHE A 585 -27.47 15.63 -1.84
N TYR A 586 -28.28 14.57 -1.86
CA TYR A 586 -28.34 13.59 -2.95
C TYR A 586 -29.68 13.69 -3.69
N ASP A 587 -29.66 13.66 -5.01
CA ASP A 587 -30.87 13.60 -5.84
C ASP A 587 -31.54 12.22 -5.85
N ASP A 588 -32.65 12.10 -6.59
CA ASP A 588 -33.43 10.87 -6.73
C ASP A 588 -32.67 9.74 -7.48
N GLU A 589 -31.55 10.06 -8.12
CA GLU A 589 -30.63 9.10 -8.76
C GLU A 589 -29.45 8.72 -7.85
N PHE A 590 -29.48 9.15 -6.59
CA PHE A 590 -28.45 8.93 -5.57
C PHE A 590 -27.11 9.59 -5.93
N LYS A 591 -27.14 10.73 -6.62
CA LYS A 591 -25.96 11.53 -6.99
C LYS A 591 -25.92 12.83 -6.20
N LEU A 592 -24.72 13.31 -5.86
CA LEU A 592 -24.57 14.60 -5.18
C LEU A 592 -25.15 15.71 -6.04
N HIS A 593 -26.02 16.53 -5.46
CA HIS A 593 -26.72 17.60 -6.17
C HIS A 593 -26.85 18.83 -5.29
N GLY A 594 -26.67 20.01 -5.88
CA GLY A 594 -26.66 21.28 -5.16
C GLY A 594 -25.34 21.57 -4.44
N ALA A 595 -25.38 22.51 -3.50
CA ALA A 595 -24.19 22.99 -2.80
C ALA A 595 -23.90 22.14 -1.56
N GLN A 596 -22.75 21.46 -1.55
CA GLN A 596 -22.16 20.91 -0.34
C GLN A 596 -21.44 22.01 0.44
N LYS A 597 -21.87 22.25 1.67
CA LYS A 597 -21.26 23.21 2.59
C LYS A 597 -20.51 22.48 3.69
N THR A 598 -19.29 22.93 3.98
CA THR A 598 -18.51 22.49 5.14
C THR A 598 -18.17 23.71 5.96
N PHE A 599 -18.14 23.56 7.28
CA PHE A 599 -17.94 24.65 8.22
C PHE A 599 -16.76 24.35 9.15
N HIS A 600 -16.05 25.39 9.55
CA HIS A 600 -15.06 25.32 10.62
C HIS A 600 -15.74 25.05 11.97
N SER A 601 -14.99 24.55 12.95
CA SER A 601 -15.51 24.34 14.32
C SER A 601 -15.98 25.63 15.03
N ASN A 602 -15.58 26.79 14.50
CA ASN A 602 -16.07 28.10 14.95
C ASN A 602 -17.42 28.49 14.30
N GLY A 603 -17.94 27.69 13.37
CA GLY A 603 -19.25 27.83 12.73
C GLY A 603 -19.22 28.64 11.45
N LYS A 604 -18.04 29.16 11.11
CA LYS A 604 -17.79 29.90 9.89
C LYS A 604 -17.70 28.95 8.70
N LEU A 605 -18.11 29.43 7.54
CA LEU A 605 -18.06 28.63 6.31
C LEU A 605 -16.59 28.28 5.98
N GLU A 606 -16.30 27.00 5.73
CA GLU A 606 -14.97 26.52 5.34
C GLU A 606 -14.92 26.28 3.83
N SER A 607 -15.96 25.68 3.26
CA SER A 607 -16.02 25.44 1.83
C SER A 607 -17.44 25.31 1.30
N VAL A 608 -17.60 25.69 0.03
CA VAL A 608 -18.78 25.40 -0.80
C VAL A 608 -18.31 24.65 -2.04
N LEU A 609 -18.96 23.53 -2.34
CA LEU A 609 -18.74 22.73 -3.56
C LEU A 609 -20.10 22.45 -4.21
N SER A 610 -20.33 23.00 -5.41
CA SER A 610 -21.59 22.77 -6.14
C SER A 610 -21.51 21.59 -7.10
N TYR A 611 -22.57 20.79 -7.09
CA TYR A 611 -22.73 19.63 -7.95
C TYR A 611 -24.06 19.67 -8.70
N ASP A 612 -24.07 19.17 -9.94
CA ASP A 612 -25.26 18.83 -10.70
C ASP A 612 -25.18 17.34 -11.10
N HIS A 613 -26.08 16.53 -10.53
CA HIS A 613 -26.16 15.07 -10.79
C HIS A 613 -24.81 14.34 -10.67
N GLY A 614 -24.04 14.70 -9.64
CA GLY A 614 -22.74 14.11 -9.31
C GLY A 614 -21.56 14.69 -10.07
N ILE A 615 -21.76 15.67 -10.95
CA ILE A 615 -20.71 16.37 -11.69
C ILE A 615 -20.48 17.74 -11.02
N PHE A 616 -19.23 18.19 -10.90
CA PHE A 616 -18.94 19.55 -10.46
C PHE A 616 -19.53 20.58 -11.43
N ASP A 617 -20.56 21.30 -10.98
CA ASP A 617 -21.23 22.33 -11.77
C ASP A 617 -21.67 23.45 -10.83
N GLY A 618 -21.18 24.66 -11.09
CA GLY A 618 -21.33 25.84 -10.25
C GLY A 618 -20.06 26.19 -9.45
N GLU A 619 -20.29 26.84 -8.31
CA GLU A 619 -19.22 27.45 -7.50
C GLU A 619 -18.45 26.42 -6.65
N LYS A 620 -17.12 26.58 -6.65
CA LYS A 620 -16.22 26.09 -5.60
C LYS A 620 -15.68 27.31 -4.87
N ALA A 621 -15.78 27.34 -3.54
CA ALA A 621 -15.16 28.36 -2.71
C ALA A 621 -14.55 27.74 -1.46
N LEU A 622 -13.35 28.21 -1.07
CA LEU A 622 -12.65 27.80 0.16
C LEU A 622 -12.34 29.04 1.00
N TYR A 623 -12.45 28.91 2.31
CA TYR A 623 -12.28 30.00 3.27
C TYR A 623 -11.41 29.59 4.46
N ASP A 624 -10.67 30.55 5.02
CA ASP A 624 -9.95 30.35 6.28
C ASP A 624 -10.89 30.41 7.50
N GLN A 625 -10.33 30.30 8.70
CA GLN A 625 -11.11 30.32 9.95
C GLN A 625 -11.73 31.69 10.24
N GLU A 626 -11.27 32.75 9.57
CA GLU A 626 -11.81 34.09 9.67
C GLU A 626 -12.88 34.41 8.60
N GLU A 627 -13.19 33.46 7.70
CA GLU A 627 -14.03 33.63 6.49
C GLU A 627 -13.40 34.48 5.38
N ASN A 628 -12.08 34.66 5.39
CA ASN A 628 -11.42 35.23 4.22
C ASN A 628 -11.37 34.18 3.12
N LEU A 629 -11.72 34.60 1.91
CA LEU A 629 -11.71 33.73 0.73
C LEU A 629 -10.27 33.34 0.38
N LEU A 630 -9.99 32.05 0.30
CA LEU A 630 -8.69 31.48 -0.07
C LEU A 630 -8.65 31.05 -1.53
N GLU A 631 -9.74 30.49 -2.04
CA GLU A 631 -9.86 30.02 -3.40
C GLU A 631 -11.31 30.17 -3.85
N LYS A 632 -11.54 30.60 -5.10
CA LYS A 632 -12.85 30.55 -5.74
C LYS A 632 -12.71 30.15 -7.19
N ALA A 633 -13.56 29.24 -7.63
CA ALA A 633 -13.56 28.68 -8.97
C ALA A 633 -15.00 28.42 -9.41
N PHE A 634 -15.26 28.46 -10.72
CA PHE A 634 -16.57 28.16 -11.28
C PHE A 634 -16.47 27.05 -12.32
N TYR A 635 -17.33 26.04 -12.19
CA TYR A 635 -17.35 24.89 -13.08
C TYR A 635 -18.64 24.89 -13.91
N VAL A 636 -18.55 24.49 -15.16
CA VAL A 636 -19.71 24.17 -16.01
C VAL A 636 -19.51 22.77 -16.54
N LYS A 637 -20.40 21.83 -16.17
CA LYS A 637 -20.31 20.41 -16.55
C LYS A 637 -18.92 19.80 -16.32
N GLY A 638 -18.32 20.05 -15.16
CA GLY A 638 -17.02 19.53 -14.75
C GLY A 638 -15.80 20.27 -15.32
N LYS A 639 -15.99 21.32 -16.11
CA LYS A 639 -14.89 22.12 -16.67
C LYS A 639 -14.80 23.47 -15.96
N LEU A 640 -13.59 23.85 -15.57
CA LEU A 640 -13.28 25.17 -15.03
C LEU A 640 -13.49 26.24 -16.12
N GLU A 641 -14.32 27.22 -15.79
CA GLU A 641 -14.75 28.33 -16.64
C GLU A 641 -14.72 29.64 -15.82
N ASN A 642 -14.65 30.76 -16.51
CA ASN A 642 -14.67 32.12 -15.93
C ASN A 642 -13.49 32.39 -14.97
N GLU A 643 -13.68 33.28 -14.01
CA GLU A 643 -12.63 33.70 -13.08
C GLU A 643 -12.31 32.61 -12.06
N TYR A 644 -11.02 32.37 -11.89
CA TYR A 644 -10.43 31.59 -10.80
C TYR A 644 -9.62 32.54 -9.92
N PHE A 645 -10.02 32.62 -8.66
CA PHE A 645 -9.36 33.42 -7.63
C PHE A 645 -8.54 32.53 -6.71
N GLN A 646 -7.35 32.99 -6.32
CA GLN A 646 -6.51 32.36 -5.32
C GLN A 646 -5.79 33.40 -4.45
N ALA A 647 -5.93 33.27 -3.14
CA ALA A 647 -5.11 33.99 -2.17
C ALA A 647 -3.79 33.24 -1.95
N MET A 648 -2.69 33.99 -1.90
CA MET A 648 -1.34 33.49 -1.68
C MET A 648 -0.76 34.04 -0.38
N PRO A 649 0.32 33.43 0.14
CA PRO A 649 1.09 34.01 1.26
C PRO A 649 1.50 35.46 0.97
N GLU A 650 1.74 36.23 2.03
CA GLU A 650 2.17 37.65 1.96
C GLU A 650 1.12 38.62 1.40
N GLY A 651 -0.16 38.20 1.34
CA GLY A 651 -1.28 39.07 0.95
C GLY A 651 -1.43 39.27 -0.56
N LYS A 652 -0.82 38.42 -1.38
CA LYS A 652 -1.01 38.44 -2.84
C LYS A 652 -2.30 37.72 -3.22
N GLU A 653 -3.04 38.27 -4.17
CA GLU A 653 -4.25 37.67 -4.74
C GLU A 653 -4.08 37.51 -6.25
N LEU A 654 -4.37 36.33 -6.78
CA LEU A 654 -4.27 36.01 -8.19
C LEU A 654 -5.67 35.78 -8.74
N ILE A 655 -5.99 36.40 -9.87
CA ILE A 655 -7.24 36.20 -10.60
C ILE A 655 -6.88 35.77 -12.01
N TYR A 656 -7.22 34.54 -12.37
CA TYR A 656 -7.07 33.99 -13.71
C TYR A 656 -8.44 33.92 -14.40
N SER A 657 -8.47 34.06 -15.72
CA SER A 657 -9.64 33.71 -16.53
C SER A 657 -9.44 32.34 -17.18
N PHE A 658 -10.43 31.46 -17.08
CA PHE A 658 -10.43 30.12 -17.66
C PHE A 658 -11.56 29.94 -18.68
N LYS A 659 -11.28 29.14 -19.72
CA LYS A 659 -12.26 28.62 -20.66
C LYS A 659 -11.91 27.18 -21.00
N ASN A 660 -12.84 26.25 -20.80
CA ASN A 660 -12.64 24.81 -20.97
C ASN A 660 -11.33 24.29 -20.33
N ASN A 661 -11.12 24.57 -19.04
CA ASN A 661 -9.91 24.19 -18.28
C ASN A 661 -8.58 24.85 -18.71
N ARG A 662 -8.58 25.76 -19.69
CA ARG A 662 -7.37 26.48 -20.14
C ARG A 662 -7.43 27.94 -19.74
N LYS A 663 -6.29 28.55 -19.40
CA LYS A 663 -6.20 29.99 -19.16
C LYS A 663 -6.53 30.73 -20.46
N ASN A 664 -7.56 31.55 -20.42
CA ASN A 664 -8.08 32.26 -21.58
C ASN A 664 -8.78 33.54 -21.09
N GLY A 665 -8.21 34.70 -21.44
CA GLY A 665 -8.61 36.01 -20.95
C GLY A 665 -7.60 36.64 -19.99
N GLU A 666 -8.08 37.59 -19.20
CA GLU A 666 -7.23 38.44 -18.36
C GLU A 666 -6.74 37.68 -17.11
N PHE A 667 -5.49 37.94 -16.73
CA PHE A 667 -4.84 37.53 -15.49
C PHE A 667 -4.43 38.77 -14.70
N LYS A 668 -4.75 38.80 -13.40
CA LYS A 668 -4.44 39.93 -12.51
C LYS A 668 -3.72 39.44 -11.26
N VAL A 669 -2.79 40.25 -10.78
CA VAL A 669 -2.16 40.08 -9.47
C VAL A 669 -2.40 41.33 -8.64
N PHE A 670 -2.96 41.16 -7.45
CA PHE A 670 -3.13 42.22 -6.47
C PHE A 670 -2.26 41.97 -5.24
N LEU A 671 -1.86 43.03 -4.56
CA LEU A 671 -1.28 43.01 -3.22
C LEU A 671 -2.24 43.69 -2.24
N ASN A 672 -2.65 42.94 -1.23
CA ASN A 672 -3.51 43.40 -0.16
C ASN A 672 -2.65 43.98 0.99
N LYS A 673 -2.59 45.31 1.08
CA LYS A 673 -1.90 46.02 2.18
C LYS A 673 -2.85 46.15 3.37
N LYS A 674 -2.30 46.04 4.59
CA LYS A 674 -3.08 46.05 5.86
C LYS A 674 -4.03 47.25 6.05
N ASP A 675 -3.86 48.34 5.29
CA ASP A 675 -4.69 49.56 5.31
C ASP A 675 -5.84 49.58 4.26
N SER A 676 -6.33 48.41 3.84
CA SER A 676 -7.60 48.20 3.10
C SER A 676 -7.62 48.50 1.59
N ASN A 677 -6.57 49.07 1.00
CA ASN A 677 -6.52 49.30 -0.45
C ASN A 677 -5.70 48.21 -1.17
N LYS A 678 -6.36 47.46 -2.06
CA LYS A 678 -5.71 46.51 -2.97
C LYS A 678 -4.89 47.28 -4.01
N THR A 679 -3.61 46.94 -4.13
CA THR A 679 -2.73 47.49 -5.17
C THR A 679 -2.64 46.50 -6.32
N LEU A 680 -3.02 46.90 -7.53
CA LEU A 680 -2.80 46.09 -8.74
C LEU A 680 -1.31 46.08 -9.05
N LEU A 681 -0.69 44.90 -9.18
CA LEU A 681 0.73 44.74 -9.48
C LEU A 681 0.98 44.30 -10.91
N LEU A 682 0.06 43.53 -11.50
CA LEU A 682 0.23 42.96 -12.82
C LEU A 682 -1.11 42.71 -13.49
N THR A 683 -1.18 43.02 -14.79
CA THR A 683 -2.19 42.49 -15.71
C THR A 683 -1.51 41.78 -16.88
N ALA A 684 -2.08 40.67 -17.33
CA ALA A 684 -1.65 39.98 -18.53
C ALA A 684 -2.84 39.33 -19.22
N ASN A 685 -2.71 39.00 -20.50
CA ASN A 685 -3.74 38.27 -21.24
C ASN A 685 -3.24 36.91 -21.67
N TYR A 686 -4.07 35.89 -21.47
CA TYR A 686 -3.82 34.53 -21.92
C TYR A 686 -4.75 34.17 -23.07
N LEU A 687 -4.24 33.42 -24.05
CA LEU A 687 -5.02 32.70 -25.04
C LEU A 687 -4.54 31.25 -25.05
N ASN A 688 -5.38 30.34 -24.53
CA ASN A 688 -5.08 28.91 -24.44
C ASN A 688 -3.73 28.62 -23.77
N ASP A 689 -3.58 29.09 -22.52
CA ASP A 689 -2.40 28.89 -21.67
C ASP A 689 -1.12 29.64 -22.08
N LYS A 690 -1.17 30.45 -23.15
CA LYS A 690 -0.05 31.30 -23.61
C LYS A 690 -0.35 32.78 -23.44
N PHE A 691 0.63 33.60 -23.11
CA PHE A 691 0.52 35.05 -23.15
C PHE A 691 0.26 35.55 -24.57
N ASP A 692 -0.83 36.27 -24.75
CA ASP A 692 -1.24 36.87 -26.02
C ASP A 692 -2.00 38.18 -25.73
N GLY A 693 -1.44 39.31 -26.17
CA GLY A 693 -1.91 40.65 -25.84
C GLY A 693 -1.03 41.38 -24.82
N PRO A 694 -1.55 42.45 -24.18
CA PRO A 694 -0.76 43.29 -23.29
C PRO A 694 -0.44 42.61 -21.96
N TYR A 695 0.78 42.85 -21.50
CA TYR A 695 1.35 42.51 -20.21
C TYR A 695 1.84 43.79 -19.56
N ILE A 696 1.27 44.15 -18.42
CA ILE A 696 1.53 45.42 -17.75
C ILE A 696 1.90 45.14 -16.30
N GLU A 697 3.06 45.64 -15.89
CA GLU A 697 3.47 45.66 -14.49
C GLU A 697 3.25 47.07 -13.93
N TYR A 698 2.80 47.14 -12.68
CA TYR A 698 2.53 48.38 -11.98
C TYR A 698 3.46 48.52 -10.78
N MET A 699 3.91 49.75 -10.52
CA MET A 699 4.62 50.10 -9.30
C MET A 699 3.63 50.18 -8.12
N GLU A 700 4.14 50.15 -6.89
CA GLU A 700 3.28 50.26 -5.69
C GLU A 700 2.51 51.57 -5.58
N ASN A 701 2.90 52.62 -6.31
CA ASN A 701 2.20 53.90 -6.38
C ASN A 701 1.04 53.91 -7.40
N GLY A 702 0.81 52.79 -8.11
CA GLY A 702 -0.25 52.62 -9.11
C GLY A 702 0.13 53.04 -10.53
N GLU A 703 1.29 53.67 -10.74
CA GLU A 703 1.80 53.98 -12.08
C GLU A 703 2.32 52.72 -12.77
N LYS A 704 2.30 52.70 -14.11
CA LYS A 704 2.91 51.61 -14.87
C LYS A 704 4.42 51.58 -14.59
N ALA A 705 4.98 50.39 -14.39
CA ALA A 705 6.41 50.14 -14.38
C ALA A 705 6.89 49.73 -15.77
N MET A 706 6.11 48.84 -16.41
CA MET A 706 6.40 48.28 -17.72
C MET A 706 5.09 47.96 -18.45
N GLU A 707 5.10 48.12 -19.77
CA GLU A 707 4.05 47.62 -20.66
C GLU A 707 4.71 46.91 -21.86
N GLN A 708 4.27 45.69 -22.14
CA GLN A 708 4.81 44.84 -23.21
C GLN A 708 3.66 44.06 -23.85
N ASN A 709 3.62 43.98 -25.17
CA ASN A 709 2.69 43.08 -25.87
C ASN A 709 3.36 41.72 -26.15
N TYR A 710 2.58 40.65 -26.00
CA TYR A 710 2.99 39.29 -26.32
C TYR A 710 2.11 38.70 -27.43
N LYS A 711 2.66 37.75 -28.18
CA LYS A 711 1.95 36.88 -29.10
C LYS A 711 2.54 35.48 -28.98
N ASP A 712 1.73 34.47 -28.65
CA ASP A 712 2.19 33.09 -28.41
C ASP A 712 3.41 33.00 -27.45
N ASN A 713 3.36 33.69 -26.30
CA ASN A 713 4.45 33.83 -25.31
C ASN A 713 5.68 34.62 -25.76
N LYS A 714 5.70 35.22 -26.96
CA LYS A 714 6.84 36.01 -27.46
C LYS A 714 6.54 37.50 -27.46
N LYS A 715 7.50 38.35 -27.12
CA LYS A 715 7.37 39.82 -27.19
C LYS A 715 7.16 40.26 -28.63
N GLU A 716 6.13 41.05 -28.86
CA GLU A 716 5.72 41.54 -30.17
C GLU A 716 5.27 43.01 -30.04
N GLY A 717 5.69 43.88 -30.95
CA GLY A 717 5.33 45.30 -30.94
C GLY A 717 6.10 46.15 -29.91
N LEU A 718 5.54 47.30 -29.57
CA LEU A 718 6.19 48.28 -28.68
C LEU A 718 6.14 47.84 -27.21
N ALA A 719 7.27 48.05 -26.55
CA ALA A 719 7.47 47.89 -25.12
C ALA A 719 7.85 49.23 -24.50
N TYR A 720 7.28 49.53 -23.34
CA TYR A 720 7.53 50.77 -22.61
C TYR A 720 8.05 50.46 -21.21
N LEU A 721 9.10 51.17 -20.79
CA LEU A 721 9.52 51.25 -19.40
C LEU A 721 9.26 52.65 -18.89
N TYR A 722 8.65 52.75 -17.72
CA TYR A 722 8.22 54.01 -17.14
C TYR A 722 9.09 54.38 -15.94
N ALA A 723 9.31 55.68 -15.75
CA ALA A 723 9.91 56.21 -14.52
C ALA A 723 8.86 56.25 -13.40
N PRO A 724 9.28 56.35 -12.11
CA PRO A 724 8.34 56.49 -10.98
C PRO A 724 7.39 57.69 -11.07
N SER A 725 7.67 58.65 -11.94
CA SER A 725 6.82 59.81 -12.24
C SER A 725 5.71 59.53 -13.27
N GLY A 726 5.59 58.30 -13.79
CA GLY A 726 4.62 57.92 -14.83
C GLY A 726 5.04 58.29 -16.26
N LYS A 727 6.16 59.01 -16.44
CA LYS A 727 6.69 59.33 -17.78
C LYS A 727 7.44 58.14 -18.39
N ILE A 728 7.36 57.98 -19.71
CA ILE A 728 8.12 56.97 -20.45
C ILE A 728 9.63 57.25 -20.29
N HIS A 729 10.36 56.27 -19.77
CA HIS A 729 11.83 56.27 -19.68
C HIS A 729 12.46 55.63 -20.92
N MET A 730 11.83 54.57 -21.44
CA MET A 730 12.31 53.84 -22.61
C MET A 730 11.14 53.30 -23.44
N GLU A 731 11.30 53.31 -24.76
CA GLU A 731 10.41 52.71 -25.76
C GLU A 731 11.25 51.79 -26.64
N ILE A 732 10.86 50.51 -26.80
CA ILE A 732 11.60 49.51 -27.59
C ILE A 732 10.61 48.73 -28.45
N GLU A 733 10.88 48.60 -29.75
CA GLU A 733 10.11 47.75 -30.66
C GLU A 733 10.67 46.33 -30.71
N TYR A 734 9.81 45.33 -30.47
CA TYR A 734 10.12 43.90 -30.54
C TYR A 734 9.36 43.20 -31.67
N LYS A 735 9.96 42.14 -32.21
CA LYS A 735 9.31 41.18 -33.10
C LYS A 735 9.84 39.80 -32.81
N ASN A 736 8.96 38.85 -32.46
CA ASN A 736 9.34 37.49 -32.06
C ASN A 736 10.49 37.45 -31.02
N ASP A 737 10.34 38.17 -29.91
CA ASP A 737 11.33 38.30 -28.81
C ASP A 737 12.60 39.11 -29.12
N GLN A 738 12.82 39.54 -30.36
CA GLN A 738 14.02 40.28 -30.76
C GLN A 738 13.72 41.78 -30.94
N LYS A 739 14.63 42.67 -30.53
CA LYS A 739 14.53 44.10 -30.84
C LYS A 739 14.59 44.29 -32.35
N ASN A 740 13.56 44.88 -32.92
CA ASN A 740 13.44 45.00 -34.37
C ASN A 740 12.60 46.24 -34.71
N GLY A 741 13.28 47.35 -34.95
CA GLY A 741 12.65 48.66 -35.07
C GLY A 741 13.40 49.75 -34.30
N LEU A 742 12.70 50.82 -33.89
CA LEU A 742 13.32 51.92 -33.14
C LEU A 742 13.31 51.63 -31.63
N ALA A 743 14.40 52.01 -30.96
CA ALA A 743 14.46 52.14 -29.52
C ALA A 743 14.78 53.59 -29.15
N LYS A 744 13.97 54.16 -28.26
CA LYS A 744 14.11 55.53 -27.77
C LYS A 744 14.31 55.50 -26.26
N GLN A 745 15.22 56.34 -25.77
CA GLN A 745 15.42 56.60 -24.35
C GLN A 745 15.16 58.08 -24.09
N PHE A 746 14.52 58.40 -22.97
CA PHE A 746 14.07 59.74 -22.63
C PHE A 746 14.76 60.25 -21.37
N PHE A 747 15.01 61.55 -21.33
CA PHE A 747 15.37 62.27 -20.11
C PHE A 747 14.20 62.32 -19.13
N PRO A 748 14.43 62.56 -17.82
CA PRO A 748 13.35 62.73 -16.84
C PRO A 748 12.35 63.85 -17.18
N ASN A 749 12.76 64.85 -17.98
CA ASN A 749 11.87 65.91 -18.45
C ASN A 749 10.89 65.44 -19.55
N GLY A 750 11.13 64.28 -20.18
CA GLY A 750 10.34 63.70 -21.27
C GLY A 750 10.89 63.95 -22.67
N GLN A 751 11.99 64.70 -22.80
CA GLN A 751 12.67 64.87 -24.10
C GLN A 751 13.50 63.64 -24.46
N ILE A 752 13.64 63.35 -25.75
CA ILE A 752 14.45 62.23 -26.24
C ILE A 752 15.91 62.48 -25.84
N TYR A 753 16.53 61.51 -25.19
CA TYR A 753 17.96 61.46 -24.95
C TYR A 753 18.68 60.71 -26.07
N LYS A 754 18.09 59.61 -26.52
CA LYS A 754 18.71 58.70 -27.49
C LYS A 754 17.68 58.03 -28.37
N ILE A 755 17.99 57.87 -29.65
CA ILE A 755 17.24 57.05 -30.60
C ILE A 755 18.22 56.18 -31.39
N VAL A 756 17.89 54.90 -31.54
CA VAL A 756 18.70 53.92 -32.28
C VAL A 756 17.76 52.93 -32.97
N LYS A 757 18.15 52.45 -34.15
CA LYS A 757 17.42 51.39 -34.86
C LYS A 757 18.10 50.04 -34.64
N PHE A 758 17.30 49.02 -34.36
CA PHE A 758 17.70 47.63 -34.22
C PHE A 758 17.09 46.77 -35.34
N ILE A 759 17.82 45.74 -35.78
CA ILE A 759 17.30 44.64 -36.59
C ILE A 759 17.82 43.35 -35.96
N ASN A 760 16.93 42.46 -35.52
CA ASN A 760 17.25 41.19 -34.86
C ASN A 760 18.29 41.36 -33.72
N ASP A 761 17.98 42.25 -32.77
CA ASP A 761 18.82 42.62 -31.60
C ASP A 761 20.11 43.40 -31.89
N GLN A 762 20.48 43.61 -33.15
CA GLN A 762 21.70 44.34 -33.52
C GLN A 762 21.41 45.77 -33.99
N LYS A 763 22.23 46.75 -33.57
CA LYS A 763 22.10 48.14 -34.04
C LYS A 763 22.38 48.24 -35.53
N GLN A 764 21.52 48.97 -36.24
CA GLN A 764 21.59 49.18 -37.68
C GLN A 764 21.25 50.62 -38.05
N GLY A 765 22.13 51.31 -38.77
CA GLY A 765 21.96 52.69 -39.23
C GLY A 765 22.33 53.75 -38.19
N GLU A 766 21.68 54.90 -38.24
CA GLU A 766 21.98 56.06 -37.38
C GLU A 766 21.49 55.87 -35.94
N GLU A 767 22.41 56.04 -34.98
CA GLU A 767 22.14 56.34 -33.58
C GLU A 767 22.27 57.85 -33.36
N LYS A 768 21.22 58.50 -32.83
CA LYS A 768 21.26 59.92 -32.48
C LYS A 768 21.11 60.08 -30.97
N THR A 769 21.95 60.93 -30.39
CA THR A 769 21.79 61.40 -29.00
C THR A 769 21.51 62.89 -29.00
N TYR A 770 20.86 63.37 -27.94
CA TYR A 770 20.41 64.75 -27.81
C TYR A 770 20.81 65.33 -26.46
N HIS A 771 21.04 66.65 -26.42
CA HIS A 771 21.21 67.42 -25.21
C HIS A 771 19.86 67.61 -24.49
N LYS A 772 19.89 67.98 -23.21
CA LYS A 772 18.68 68.16 -22.36
C LYS A 772 17.66 69.19 -22.86
N LYS A 773 18.04 70.04 -23.83
CA LYS A 773 17.19 71.05 -24.48
C LYS A 773 16.68 70.63 -25.87
N GLY A 774 17.05 69.43 -26.34
CA GLY A 774 16.59 68.85 -27.60
C GLY A 774 17.49 69.08 -28.83
N SER A 775 18.59 69.82 -28.71
CA SER A 775 19.61 69.89 -29.78
C SER A 775 20.36 68.56 -29.90
N ILE A 776 20.76 68.18 -31.12
CA ILE A 776 21.52 66.95 -31.36
C ILE A 776 22.87 67.04 -30.63
N ALA A 777 23.24 66.00 -29.88
CA ALA A 777 24.52 65.86 -29.21
C ALA A 777 25.48 64.98 -30.00
N SER A 778 24.99 63.90 -30.63
CA SER A 778 25.78 63.11 -31.57
C SER A 778 24.93 62.34 -32.57
N VAL A 779 25.52 62.02 -33.73
CA VAL A 779 25.00 61.11 -34.74
C VAL A 779 26.09 60.09 -35.06
N SER A 780 25.82 58.80 -34.96
CA SER A 780 26.77 57.71 -35.20
C SER A 780 26.13 56.63 -36.07
N ASN A 781 26.83 56.09 -37.07
CA ASN A 781 26.29 55.04 -37.95
C ASN A 781 26.78 53.64 -37.55
N TYR A 782 25.90 52.66 -37.49
CA TYR A 782 26.21 51.28 -37.13
C TYR A 782 25.77 50.30 -38.22
N ILE A 783 26.54 49.22 -38.39
CA ILE A 783 26.14 48.02 -39.14
C ILE A 783 26.39 46.83 -38.22
N ASN A 784 25.35 46.07 -37.89
CA ASN A 784 25.42 44.90 -36.99
C ASN A 784 26.23 45.18 -35.71
N ASP A 785 25.78 46.16 -34.91
CA ASP A 785 26.44 46.64 -33.68
C ASP A 785 27.81 47.31 -33.83
N THR A 786 28.39 47.32 -35.03
CA THR A 786 29.72 47.85 -35.28
C THR A 786 29.64 49.26 -35.86
N LEU A 787 30.34 50.23 -35.26
CA LEU A 787 30.41 51.62 -35.76
C LEU A 787 31.01 51.63 -37.18
N HIS A 788 30.24 52.03 -38.18
CA HIS A 788 30.59 51.98 -39.59
C HIS A 788 29.95 53.18 -40.31
N GLY A 789 30.78 54.10 -40.80
CA GLY A 789 30.37 55.39 -41.36
C GLY A 789 30.84 56.58 -40.53
N ARG A 790 30.09 57.68 -40.58
CA ARG A 790 30.45 58.92 -39.85
C ARG A 790 29.89 58.91 -38.43
N LEU A 791 30.71 59.39 -37.49
CA LEU A 791 30.33 59.83 -36.15
C LEU A 791 30.54 61.35 -36.08
N ILE A 792 29.52 62.10 -35.70
CA ILE A 792 29.59 63.55 -35.52
C ILE A 792 29.04 63.88 -34.14
N SER A 793 29.76 64.68 -33.35
CA SER A 793 29.30 65.19 -32.06
C SER A 793 29.24 66.72 -32.07
N TYR A 794 28.24 67.26 -31.38
CA TYR A 794 27.95 68.69 -31.31
C TYR A 794 27.91 69.15 -29.85
N ASN A 795 28.33 70.39 -29.59
CA ASN A 795 28.09 71.03 -28.29
C ASN A 795 26.65 71.56 -28.18
N GLU A 796 26.28 72.14 -27.02
CA GLU A 796 24.92 72.67 -26.81
C GLU A 796 24.53 73.82 -27.77
N LYS A 797 25.52 74.55 -28.32
CA LYS A 797 25.31 75.65 -29.28
C LYS A 797 25.07 75.14 -30.71
N GLY A 798 25.25 73.85 -30.97
CA GLY A 798 25.13 73.24 -32.29
C GLY A 798 26.41 73.26 -33.12
N ASN A 799 27.54 73.69 -32.55
CA ASN A 799 28.84 73.61 -33.22
C ASN A 799 29.34 72.17 -33.19
N VAL A 800 29.87 71.68 -34.31
CA VAL A 800 30.57 70.38 -34.36
C VAL A 800 31.79 70.49 -33.46
N ILE A 801 31.96 69.53 -32.53
CA ILE A 801 33.14 69.41 -31.65
C ILE A 801 34.00 68.19 -32.01
N TYR A 802 33.41 67.25 -32.76
CA TYR A 802 34.09 66.06 -33.23
C TYR A 802 33.41 65.56 -34.51
N GLU A 803 34.20 65.15 -35.50
CA GLU A 803 33.73 64.26 -36.56
C GLU A 803 34.78 63.16 -36.82
N GLY A 804 34.34 61.94 -37.09
CA GLY A 804 35.21 60.82 -37.39
C GLY A 804 34.60 59.87 -38.39
N SER A 805 35.40 59.39 -39.32
CA SER A 805 35.02 58.34 -40.27
C SER A 805 35.49 56.98 -39.76
N TYR A 806 34.63 55.98 -39.82
CA TYR A 806 34.86 54.64 -39.27
C TYR A 806 34.53 53.55 -40.28
N ILE A 807 35.34 52.50 -40.33
CA ILE A 807 35.05 51.26 -41.06
C ILE A 807 35.27 50.12 -40.07
N ASN A 808 34.24 49.31 -39.84
CA ASN A 808 34.28 48.14 -38.94
C ASN A 808 34.80 48.46 -37.53
N GLY A 809 34.36 49.59 -36.96
CA GLY A 809 34.71 50.03 -35.61
C GLY A 809 36.02 50.79 -35.53
N MET A 810 36.84 50.76 -36.58
CA MET A 810 38.16 51.39 -36.62
C MET A 810 38.08 52.75 -37.31
N ARG A 811 38.82 53.76 -36.82
CA ARG A 811 38.93 55.05 -37.53
C ARG A 811 39.55 54.85 -38.90
N SER A 812 38.86 55.27 -39.95
CA SER A 812 39.31 55.14 -41.35
C SER A 812 38.73 56.29 -42.17
N GLY A 813 39.59 57.21 -42.61
CA GLY A 813 39.26 58.51 -43.19
C GLY A 813 39.51 59.68 -42.23
N LYS A 814 38.87 60.82 -42.51
CA LYS A 814 39.04 62.07 -41.73
C LYS A 814 38.48 61.92 -40.32
N VAL A 815 39.26 62.38 -39.34
CA VAL A 815 38.89 62.48 -37.92
C VAL A 815 39.33 63.86 -37.42
N ASN A 816 38.37 64.75 -37.25
CA ASN A 816 38.62 66.12 -36.87
C ASN A 816 38.04 66.41 -35.48
N LYS A 817 38.72 67.26 -34.72
CA LYS A 817 38.23 67.85 -33.46
C LYS A 817 38.18 69.37 -33.62
N PHE A 818 37.21 69.96 -32.96
CA PHE A 818 36.96 71.40 -33.03
C PHE A 818 36.90 71.98 -31.61
N TYR A 819 37.21 73.25 -31.49
CA TYR A 819 36.97 74.03 -30.27
C TYR A 819 35.48 74.31 -30.07
N ASP A 820 35.10 74.83 -28.89
CA ASP A 820 33.69 75.10 -28.55
C ASP A 820 33.03 76.16 -29.45
N ASP A 821 33.82 77.04 -30.05
CA ASP A 821 33.35 78.04 -31.02
C ASP A 821 33.16 77.48 -32.45
N GLY A 822 33.48 76.20 -32.68
CA GLY A 822 33.39 75.54 -33.98
C GLY A 822 34.63 75.70 -34.86
N SER A 823 35.66 76.44 -34.42
CA SER A 823 36.94 76.51 -35.10
C SER A 823 37.70 75.18 -35.00
N ILE A 824 38.46 74.83 -36.03
CA ILE A 824 39.14 73.53 -36.10
C ILE A 824 40.33 73.50 -35.14
N CYS A 825 40.42 72.46 -34.32
CA CYS A 825 41.49 72.28 -33.33
C CYS A 825 42.50 71.23 -33.80
N LEU A 826 42.02 70.22 -34.51
CA LEU A 826 42.81 69.07 -34.93
C LEU A 826 42.20 68.44 -36.17
N GLU A 827 42.97 68.35 -37.26
CA GLU A 827 42.66 67.53 -38.42
C GLU A 827 43.57 66.32 -38.48
N GLN A 828 42.97 65.17 -38.75
CA GLN A 828 43.69 63.90 -38.85
C GLN A 828 43.06 63.04 -39.93
N ASN A 829 43.87 62.17 -40.52
CA ASN A 829 43.38 61.11 -41.38
C ASN A 829 43.91 59.77 -40.87
N PHE A 830 43.07 58.74 -40.93
CA PHE A 830 43.37 57.41 -40.42
C PHE A 830 43.13 56.34 -41.48
N ILE A 831 43.89 55.24 -41.42
CA ILE A 831 43.60 53.99 -42.11
C ILE A 831 43.65 52.90 -41.05
N ASN A 832 42.52 52.24 -40.76
CA ASN A 832 42.41 51.16 -39.77
C ASN A 832 43.04 51.53 -38.41
N ASP A 833 42.58 52.62 -37.80
CA ASP A 833 43.05 53.21 -36.53
C ASP A 833 44.50 53.72 -36.50
N LYS A 834 45.24 53.60 -37.59
CA LYS A 834 46.59 54.15 -37.73
C LYS A 834 46.54 55.51 -38.42
N LEU A 835 47.17 56.51 -37.81
CA LEU A 835 47.27 57.86 -38.37
C LEU A 835 48.06 57.81 -39.70
N HIS A 836 47.52 58.34 -40.78
CA HIS A 836 48.14 58.28 -42.11
C HIS A 836 47.80 59.53 -42.93
N GLY A 837 48.83 60.24 -43.39
CA GLY A 837 48.76 61.57 -44.00
C GLY A 837 49.12 62.69 -43.02
N GLU A 838 48.75 63.93 -43.39
CA GLU A 838 49.00 65.12 -42.56
C GLU A 838 48.08 65.15 -41.32
N LYS A 839 48.69 65.36 -40.15
CA LYS A 839 48.02 65.76 -38.93
C LYS A 839 48.28 67.24 -38.71
N LYS A 840 47.20 68.03 -38.68
CA LYS A 840 47.24 69.48 -38.47
C LYS A 840 46.66 69.79 -37.12
N LYS A 841 47.47 70.34 -36.22
CA LYS A 841 47.01 70.83 -34.92
C LYS A 841 47.01 72.34 -34.96
N TYR A 842 45.88 72.93 -34.58
CA TYR A 842 45.69 74.37 -34.51
C TYR A 842 45.68 74.78 -33.04
N ASP A 843 46.34 75.87 -32.70
CA ASP A 843 46.14 76.50 -31.40
C ASP A 843 44.96 77.49 -31.43
N LYS A 844 44.73 78.21 -30.32
CA LYS A 844 43.62 79.16 -30.22
C LYS A 844 43.83 80.46 -31.00
N ASP A 845 45.07 80.75 -31.38
CA ASP A 845 45.45 81.95 -32.12
C ASP A 845 45.51 81.69 -33.64
N GLY A 846 45.32 80.43 -34.06
CA GLY A 846 45.23 79.99 -35.45
C GLY A 846 46.55 79.52 -36.03
N GLU A 847 47.62 79.42 -35.23
CA GLU A 847 48.88 78.84 -35.69
C GLU A 847 48.76 77.33 -35.88
N ILE A 848 49.38 76.83 -36.95
CA ILE A 848 49.28 75.44 -37.39
C ILE A 848 50.60 74.71 -37.17
N THR A 849 50.54 73.58 -36.44
CA THR A 849 51.61 72.58 -36.43
C THR A 849 51.21 71.42 -37.34
N ILE A 850 51.98 71.16 -38.39
CA ILE A 850 51.79 70.03 -39.30
C ILE A 850 52.78 68.94 -38.93
N SER A 851 52.29 67.70 -38.90
CA SER A 851 53.10 66.50 -38.71
C SER A 851 52.58 65.40 -39.65
N THR A 852 53.44 64.81 -40.47
CA THR A 852 53.08 63.79 -41.46
C THR A 852 53.30 62.41 -40.87
N TYR A 853 52.34 61.51 -41.08
CA TYR A 853 52.40 60.14 -40.60
C TYR A 853 52.20 59.14 -41.71
N ASP A 854 52.91 58.03 -41.67
CA ASP A 854 52.62 56.85 -42.46
C ASP A 854 52.29 55.67 -41.55
N HIS A 855 51.06 55.18 -41.62
CA HIS A 855 50.57 54.03 -40.85
C HIS A 855 50.93 54.07 -39.34
N GLY A 856 50.80 55.25 -38.72
CA GLY A 856 50.98 55.48 -37.27
C GLY A 856 52.38 55.93 -36.86
N VAL A 857 53.35 55.99 -37.78
CA VAL A 857 54.72 56.47 -37.53
C VAL A 857 54.87 57.88 -38.06
N CYS A 858 55.43 58.79 -37.26
CA CYS A 858 55.74 60.17 -37.69
C CYS A 858 56.94 60.13 -38.64
N ILE A 859 56.83 60.76 -39.80
CA ILE A 859 57.88 60.76 -40.85
C ILE A 859 58.47 62.16 -41.11
N ASP A 860 58.08 63.14 -40.30
CA ASP A 860 58.66 64.50 -40.25
C ASP A 860 59.80 64.62 -39.23
#